data_AF-A0A522D6R4-F1
#
_entry.id   AF-A0A522D6R4-F1
#
_cell.length_a   1.000
_cell.length_b   1.000
_cell.length_c   1.000
_cell.angle_alpha   90.00
_cell.angle_beta   90.00
_cell.angle_gamma   90.00
#
_symmetry.space_group_name_H-M   'P 1'
#
loop_
_entity.id
_entity.type
_entity.pdbx_description
1 polymer ?
#
loop_
_entity_poly.entity_id
_entity_poly.type
_entity_poly.pdbx_seq_one_letter_code
_entity_poly.pdbx_strand_id
1 'polypeptide(L)'
;MVKKVFQGDADEIGNEITENGFEYAIPPGRRAPMHRMHAECVLDILRSGLKPVLAIGSVNGPESKLWNPVKNPLTVEQQKEQFRRALPGIDYNPAMILELEDTPDDKTWIENFHKKVKDLGIESKSVVYFRSKSSDAATAGDANTKPLSEYTQSFVDEGMAVWQSYNANPADDNISASAIRAFDLNHLTVQQRRIIGAPDYIVSLAREARDSNPDKALLEEHNVPLTVLDLSLDRMRKEAGISTAAVIQAALEEGPVSAASLALAATDLVKERAGMAAPKVKKPLLVLGNSVSEETAEFLKTAGAFSPASASIGKFPSGEPFAEIFYGDKKNFAANVEKIKGAECFVVQSTGEPVADNIQHLLLMIHTLKFYGAKKVTAVVPFLALSREDRAFPESFWSVGADLMARQLKVAGADGVITFTMHSKKGCEYYQAEFGDNFVNVDATEIFARHLEAKFREDAAKLVVGAPDGADKPNDEGIRRASALGTRLTGSFNDSSRYLIAKHHTGPSTTEIDEAKSNFGCVKDRDCVEVDDLVDGGGTGVNGGRALKKHGARSVSFVFTHAILTSGSGTALEKMLTAKEGDNYVIDNLAFTDSVPEARAKIEAFAKQYPDLAKKIGFIPLGPAILAEVKKQLANKPAETSEAANSNIAAPKPPVLKAG
;
A
#
# COMPACT_ATOMS: atom_id res chain seq x y z
N MET A 1 -1.29 -37.32 13.41
CA MET A 1 -2.17 -37.00 12.27
C MET A 1 -1.84 -35.67 11.61
N VAL A 2 -2.03 -34.51 12.25
CA VAL A 2 -1.76 -33.17 11.65
C VAL A 2 -0.37 -33.08 11.00
N LYS A 3 0.69 -33.51 11.70
CA LYS A 3 2.07 -33.52 11.17
C LYS A 3 2.25 -34.42 9.93
N LYS A 4 1.57 -35.57 9.87
CA LYS A 4 1.64 -36.53 8.76
C LYS A 4 0.81 -36.08 7.53
N VAL A 5 -0.33 -35.42 7.75
CA VAL A 5 -1.20 -34.85 6.70
C VAL A 5 -0.47 -33.76 5.89
N PHE A 6 0.38 -32.96 6.55
CA PHE A 6 1.16 -31.91 5.88
C PHE A 6 2.53 -32.38 5.35
N GLN A 7 2.98 -33.59 5.71
CA GLN A 7 4.25 -34.19 5.26
C GLN A 7 4.09 -35.10 4.03
N GLY A 8 2.87 -35.41 3.60
CA GLY A 8 2.61 -36.16 2.37
C GLY A 8 2.59 -37.70 2.51
N ASP A 9 2.72 -38.24 3.72
CA ASP A 9 2.63 -39.69 3.96
C ASP A 9 1.16 -40.16 4.04
N ALA A 10 0.51 -40.19 2.88
CA ALA A 10 -0.89 -40.58 2.73
C ALA A 10 -1.13 -42.10 2.94
N ASP A 11 -0.12 -42.93 2.64
CA ASP A 11 -0.28 -44.39 2.57
C ASP A 11 -0.36 -45.06 3.96
N GLU A 12 0.36 -44.57 4.97
CA GLU A 12 0.27 -45.10 6.34
C GLU A 12 -1.06 -44.74 7.02
N ILE A 13 -1.63 -43.58 6.70
CA ILE A 13 -2.91 -43.11 7.27
C ILE A 13 -4.08 -43.93 6.70
N GLY A 14 -3.95 -44.41 5.45
CA GLY A 14 -4.97 -45.21 4.78
C GLY A 14 -5.25 -46.55 5.47
N ASN A 15 -4.22 -47.21 6.01
CA ASN A 15 -4.34 -48.56 6.56
C ASN A 15 -5.01 -48.60 7.97
N GLU A 16 -4.84 -47.56 8.78
CA GLU A 16 -5.44 -47.47 10.13
C GLU A 16 -6.96 -47.17 10.10
N ILE A 17 -7.45 -46.52 9.04
CA ILE A 17 -8.86 -46.09 8.92
C ILE A 17 -9.74 -47.22 8.39
N THR A 18 -9.19 -48.14 7.58
CA THR A 18 -9.91 -49.27 7.00
C THR A 18 -10.27 -50.38 8.00
N GLU A 19 -9.55 -50.51 9.11
CA GLU A 19 -9.83 -51.57 10.10
C GLU A 19 -11.00 -51.25 11.05
N ASN A 20 -11.49 -50.00 11.08
CA ASN A 20 -12.51 -49.54 12.04
C ASN A 20 -13.94 -49.39 11.49
N GLY A 21 -14.27 -50.02 10.36
CA GLY A 21 -15.68 -50.26 9.99
C GLY A 21 -16.50 -49.06 9.51
N PHE A 22 -15.88 -48.00 9.02
CA PHE A 22 -16.60 -46.93 8.32
C PHE A 22 -16.89 -47.33 6.86
N GLU A 23 -18.04 -47.97 6.62
CA GLU A 23 -18.64 -48.00 5.28
C GLU A 23 -18.81 -46.55 4.79
N TYR A 24 -18.46 -46.29 3.53
CA TYR A 24 -18.30 -44.98 2.88
C TYR A 24 -16.94 -44.27 3.13
N ALA A 25 -15.82 -44.92 2.82
CA ALA A 25 -14.52 -44.23 2.77
C ALA A 25 -13.83 -44.35 1.40
N ILE A 26 -13.72 -43.20 0.74
CA ILE A 26 -12.84 -42.92 -0.40
C ILE A 26 -11.38 -42.92 0.11
N PRO A 27 -10.38 -43.41 -0.64
CA PRO A 27 -8.98 -43.39 -0.21
C PRO A 27 -8.46 -41.95 0.01
N PRO A 28 -7.66 -41.67 1.05
CA PRO A 28 -7.01 -40.37 1.21
C PRO A 28 -6.01 -40.12 0.08
N GLY A 29 -6.04 -38.94 -0.54
CA GLY A 29 -5.16 -38.57 -1.65
C GLY A 29 -5.80 -38.56 -3.04
N ARG A 30 -7.08 -38.94 -3.17
CA ARG A 30 -7.88 -38.77 -4.41
C ARG A 30 -9.10 -37.88 -4.15
N ARG A 31 -9.13 -36.67 -4.73
CA ARG A 31 -10.33 -35.80 -4.81
C ARG A 31 -10.98 -35.99 -6.20
N ALA A 32 -12.30 -35.99 -6.41
CA ALA A 32 -13.43 -35.87 -5.47
C ALA A 32 -14.77 -36.45 -6.02
N PRO A 33 -15.44 -37.36 -5.28
CA PRO A 33 -16.88 -37.56 -5.35
C PRO A 33 -17.69 -36.36 -4.82
N MET A 34 -18.99 -36.28 -5.10
CA MET A 34 -19.87 -35.34 -4.39
C MET A 34 -19.85 -35.66 -2.89
N HIS A 35 -19.46 -34.68 -2.06
CA HIS A 35 -19.56 -34.80 -0.61
C HIS A 35 -21.03 -34.87 -0.16
N ARG A 36 -21.29 -35.56 0.96
CA ARG A 36 -22.61 -35.67 1.60
C ARG A 36 -23.31 -34.32 1.77
N MET A 37 -22.55 -33.27 2.11
CA MET A 37 -23.04 -31.89 2.21
C MET A 37 -23.67 -31.37 0.90
N HIS A 38 -23.08 -31.68 -0.27
CA HIS A 38 -23.65 -31.26 -1.55
C HIS A 38 -24.96 -31.99 -1.86
N ALA A 39 -25.04 -33.27 -1.51
CA ALA A 39 -26.28 -34.03 -1.62
C ALA A 39 -27.36 -33.45 -0.69
N GLU A 40 -27.02 -33.14 0.56
CA GLU A 40 -27.93 -32.52 1.54
C GLU A 40 -28.43 -31.13 1.09
N CYS A 41 -27.58 -30.28 0.52
CA CYS A 41 -28.02 -29.01 -0.05
C CYS A 41 -29.01 -29.21 -1.22
N VAL A 42 -28.74 -30.15 -2.11
CA VAL A 42 -29.66 -30.49 -3.21
C VAL A 42 -30.99 -31.05 -2.67
N LEU A 43 -30.95 -31.88 -1.62
CA LEU A 43 -32.14 -32.38 -0.93
C LEU A 43 -33.01 -31.25 -0.38
N ASP A 44 -32.39 -30.26 0.26
CA ASP A 44 -33.12 -29.16 0.88
C ASP A 44 -33.73 -28.22 -0.18
N ILE A 45 -33.04 -28.00 -1.30
CA ILE A 45 -33.61 -27.29 -2.45
C ILE A 45 -34.84 -28.05 -2.99
N LEU A 46 -34.73 -29.37 -3.17
CA LEU A 46 -35.85 -30.20 -3.67
C LEU A 46 -37.04 -30.23 -2.70
N ARG A 47 -36.79 -30.36 -1.39
CA ARG A 47 -37.83 -30.34 -0.34
C ARG A 47 -38.57 -29.01 -0.27
N SER A 48 -37.93 -27.92 -0.68
CA SER A 48 -38.56 -26.59 -0.75
C SER A 48 -39.54 -26.42 -1.93
N GLY A 49 -39.67 -27.44 -2.78
CA GLY A 49 -40.52 -27.40 -3.98
C GLY A 49 -39.86 -26.73 -5.19
N LEU A 50 -38.60 -26.29 -5.06
CA LEU A 50 -37.78 -25.83 -6.17
C LEU A 50 -37.25 -27.01 -6.98
N LYS A 51 -37.08 -26.80 -8.29
CA LYS A 51 -36.58 -27.81 -9.22
C LYS A 51 -35.19 -27.38 -9.71
N PRO A 52 -34.10 -27.78 -9.02
CA PRO A 52 -32.76 -27.35 -9.39
C PRO A 52 -32.27 -28.06 -10.66
N VAL A 53 -31.71 -27.31 -11.60
CA VAL A 53 -31.01 -27.87 -12.74
C VAL A 53 -29.53 -28.02 -12.38
N LEU A 54 -29.02 -29.24 -12.39
CA LEU A 54 -27.64 -29.59 -12.07
C LEU A 54 -26.80 -29.66 -13.34
N ALA A 55 -25.71 -28.90 -13.41
CA ALA A 55 -24.72 -29.02 -14.48
C ALA A 55 -23.59 -29.99 -14.08
N ILE A 56 -23.31 -30.99 -14.94
CA ILE A 56 -22.20 -31.94 -14.76
C ILE A 56 -21.28 -31.88 -15.98
N GLY A 57 -20.01 -31.56 -15.75
CA GLY A 57 -18.93 -31.58 -16.75
C GLY A 57 -17.59 -31.16 -16.11
N SER A 58 -16.46 -31.41 -16.77
CA SER A 58 -15.15 -31.01 -16.26
C SER A 58 -14.54 -29.83 -17.01
N VAL A 59 -13.90 -28.92 -16.26
CA VAL A 59 -12.95 -27.98 -16.85
C VAL A 59 -11.56 -28.58 -16.73
N ASN A 60 -10.81 -28.51 -17.84
CA ASN A 60 -9.57 -29.22 -18.10
C ASN A 60 -9.77 -30.66 -18.57
N GLY A 61 -10.52 -30.89 -19.65
CA GLY A 61 -10.60 -32.19 -20.32
C GLY A 61 -9.26 -32.66 -20.91
N PRO A 62 -9.17 -33.86 -21.51
CA PRO A 62 -7.91 -34.45 -22.02
C PRO A 62 -7.06 -33.57 -22.94
N GLU A 63 -7.66 -32.58 -23.59
CA GLU A 63 -6.99 -31.62 -24.48
C GLU A 63 -6.42 -30.38 -23.75
N SER A 64 -6.71 -30.21 -22.46
CA SER A 64 -6.15 -29.14 -21.63
C SER A 64 -4.73 -29.49 -21.17
N LYS A 65 -3.82 -28.51 -21.22
CA LYS A 65 -2.46 -28.63 -20.66
C LYS A 65 -2.43 -28.87 -19.15
N LEU A 66 -3.58 -28.70 -18.48
CA LEU A 66 -3.77 -28.90 -17.05
C LEU A 66 -4.47 -30.24 -16.71
N TRP A 67 -4.83 -31.06 -17.71
CA TRP A 67 -5.49 -32.34 -17.46
C TRP A 67 -4.55 -33.36 -16.82
N ASN A 68 -5.02 -33.97 -15.73
CA ASN A 68 -4.31 -35.05 -15.05
C ASN A 68 -5.28 -36.22 -14.77
N PRO A 69 -5.10 -37.38 -15.43
CA PRO A 69 -6.00 -38.53 -15.29
C PRO A 69 -5.97 -39.16 -13.88
N VAL A 70 -4.93 -38.90 -13.08
CA VAL A 70 -4.83 -39.35 -11.69
C VAL A 70 -5.66 -38.47 -10.74
N LYS A 71 -5.82 -37.18 -11.07
CA LYS A 71 -6.55 -36.20 -10.26
C LYS A 71 -8.04 -36.05 -10.62
N ASN A 72 -8.47 -36.58 -11.77
CA ASN A 72 -9.85 -36.45 -12.26
C ASN A 72 -10.40 -37.82 -12.72
N PRO A 73 -10.61 -38.77 -11.79
CA PRO A 73 -10.68 -40.20 -12.14
C PRO A 73 -12.08 -40.70 -12.52
N LEU A 74 -13.13 -39.87 -12.46
CA LEU A 74 -14.52 -40.30 -12.64
C LEU A 74 -15.06 -39.85 -14.01
N THR A 75 -15.50 -40.82 -14.80
CA THR A 75 -16.30 -40.59 -16.01
C THR A 75 -17.65 -39.95 -15.66
N VAL A 76 -18.27 -39.27 -16.63
CA VAL A 76 -19.61 -38.67 -16.49
C VAL A 76 -20.64 -39.69 -15.96
N GLU A 77 -20.61 -40.94 -16.44
CA GLU A 77 -21.49 -42.01 -15.96
C GLU A 77 -21.25 -42.40 -14.50
N GLN A 78 -19.99 -42.42 -14.04
CA GLN A 78 -19.67 -42.68 -12.64
C GLN A 78 -20.12 -41.52 -11.72
N GLN A 79 -20.10 -40.28 -12.21
CA GLN A 79 -20.63 -39.13 -11.48
C GLN A 79 -22.16 -39.18 -11.37
N LYS A 80 -22.86 -39.61 -12.43
CA LYS A 80 -24.32 -39.87 -12.41
C LYS A 80 -24.69 -40.95 -11.40
N GLU A 81 -23.96 -42.05 -11.37
CA GLU A 81 -24.22 -43.16 -10.44
C GLU A 81 -23.97 -42.73 -8.98
N GLN A 82 -22.95 -41.91 -8.72
CA GLN A 82 -22.76 -41.30 -7.40
C GLN A 82 -23.93 -40.39 -7.00
N PHE A 83 -24.45 -39.59 -7.93
CA PHE A 83 -25.61 -38.73 -7.69
C PHE A 83 -26.86 -39.56 -7.34
N ARG A 84 -27.12 -40.64 -8.09
CA ARG A 84 -28.24 -41.57 -7.81
C ARG A 84 -28.14 -42.22 -6.44
N ARG A 85 -26.94 -42.66 -6.03
CA ARG A 85 -26.72 -43.30 -4.73
C ARG A 85 -26.79 -42.33 -3.56
N ALA A 86 -26.39 -41.07 -3.76
CA ALA A 86 -26.42 -40.05 -2.72
C ALA A 86 -27.84 -39.55 -2.41
N LEU A 87 -28.80 -39.77 -3.31
CA LEU A 87 -30.19 -39.28 -3.20
C LEU A 87 -31.21 -40.42 -3.39
N PRO A 88 -31.18 -41.48 -2.56
CA PRO A 88 -32.08 -42.61 -2.73
C PRO A 88 -33.55 -42.20 -2.46
N GLY A 89 -34.45 -42.54 -3.38
CA GLY A 89 -35.90 -42.36 -3.21
C GLY A 89 -36.47 -41.02 -3.66
N ILE A 90 -35.70 -40.19 -4.34
CA ILE A 90 -36.19 -38.93 -4.93
C ILE A 90 -36.52 -39.12 -6.41
N ASP A 91 -37.76 -38.77 -6.77
CA ASP A 91 -38.21 -38.66 -8.15
C ASP A 91 -37.70 -37.33 -8.74
N TYR A 92 -36.49 -37.36 -9.32
CA TYR A 92 -35.94 -36.21 -10.05
C TYR A 92 -36.15 -36.41 -11.56
N ASN A 93 -36.50 -35.35 -12.28
CA ASN A 93 -36.60 -35.41 -13.73
C ASN A 93 -35.18 -35.49 -14.33
N PRO A 94 -34.84 -36.52 -15.14
CA PRO A 94 -33.53 -36.63 -15.77
C PRO A 94 -33.15 -35.42 -16.64
N ALA A 95 -34.14 -34.68 -17.16
CA ALA A 95 -33.92 -33.42 -17.89
C ALA A 95 -33.34 -32.28 -17.01
N MET A 96 -33.26 -32.47 -15.69
CA MET A 96 -32.65 -31.54 -14.74
C MET A 96 -31.14 -31.73 -14.61
N ILE A 97 -30.54 -32.73 -15.28
CA ILE A 97 -29.08 -32.89 -15.32
C ILE A 97 -28.58 -32.45 -16.70
N LEU A 98 -27.82 -31.36 -16.73
CA LEU A 98 -27.19 -30.82 -17.92
C LEU A 98 -25.79 -31.39 -18.07
N GLU A 99 -25.64 -32.28 -19.04
CA GLU A 99 -24.35 -32.84 -19.43
C GLU A 99 -23.61 -31.84 -20.31
N LEU A 100 -22.42 -31.45 -19.88
CA LEU A 100 -21.52 -30.60 -20.66
C LEU A 100 -20.31 -31.40 -21.08
N GLU A 101 -19.87 -31.17 -22.31
CA GLU A 101 -18.60 -31.70 -22.79
C GLU A 101 -17.46 -31.13 -21.96
N ASP A 102 -16.40 -31.93 -21.79
CA ASP A 102 -15.19 -31.44 -21.15
C ASP A 102 -14.54 -30.37 -22.04
N THR A 103 -14.09 -29.29 -21.43
CA THR A 103 -13.56 -28.12 -22.18
C THR A 103 -12.15 -27.76 -21.73
N PRO A 104 -11.37 -27.08 -22.59
CA PRO A 104 -10.00 -26.70 -22.28
C PRO A 104 -9.87 -25.59 -21.24
N ASP A 105 -10.89 -24.74 -21.09
CA ASP A 105 -10.89 -23.56 -20.21
C ASP A 105 -12.30 -23.23 -19.65
N ASP A 106 -12.34 -22.41 -18.58
CA ASP A 106 -13.59 -22.09 -17.86
C ASP A 106 -14.58 -21.29 -18.71
N LYS A 107 -14.08 -20.42 -19.58
CA LYS A 107 -14.91 -19.53 -20.39
C LYS A 107 -15.71 -20.33 -21.40
N THR A 108 -15.03 -21.23 -22.12
CA THR A 108 -15.67 -22.13 -23.11
C THR A 108 -16.71 -23.04 -22.43
N TRP A 109 -16.41 -23.56 -21.24
CA TRP A 109 -17.36 -24.37 -20.48
C TRP A 109 -18.65 -23.61 -20.13
N ILE A 110 -18.50 -22.38 -19.62
CA ILE A 110 -19.62 -21.53 -19.22
C ILE A 110 -20.44 -21.11 -20.44
N GLU A 111 -19.81 -20.75 -21.55
CA GLU A 111 -20.51 -20.41 -22.80
C GLU A 111 -21.34 -21.59 -23.32
N ASN A 112 -20.78 -22.80 -23.30
CA ASN A 112 -21.50 -24.03 -23.64
C ASN A 112 -22.67 -24.29 -22.69
N PHE A 113 -22.47 -24.02 -21.41
CA PHE A 113 -23.52 -24.15 -20.41
C PHE A 113 -24.67 -23.15 -20.64
N HIS A 114 -24.37 -21.85 -20.81
CA HIS A 114 -25.35 -20.82 -21.17
C HIS A 114 -26.18 -21.24 -22.39
N LYS A 115 -25.50 -21.70 -23.44
CA LYS A 115 -26.15 -22.15 -24.66
C LYS A 115 -27.11 -23.32 -24.38
N LYS A 116 -26.68 -24.32 -23.61
CA LYS A 116 -27.48 -25.51 -23.32
C LYS A 116 -28.69 -25.22 -22.44
N VAL A 117 -28.54 -24.30 -21.47
CA VAL A 117 -29.66 -23.79 -20.65
C VAL A 117 -30.71 -23.11 -21.52
N LYS A 118 -30.26 -22.28 -22.47
CA LYS A 118 -31.14 -21.55 -23.40
C LYS A 118 -31.84 -22.48 -24.40
N ASP A 119 -31.11 -23.44 -24.97
CA ASP A 119 -31.64 -24.41 -25.93
C ASP A 119 -32.72 -25.32 -25.31
N LEU A 120 -32.63 -25.58 -24.00
CA LEU A 120 -33.63 -26.36 -23.25
C LEU A 120 -34.79 -25.52 -22.70
N GLY A 121 -34.81 -24.21 -22.95
CA GLY A 121 -35.90 -23.31 -22.55
C GLY A 121 -36.06 -23.15 -21.04
N ILE A 122 -34.98 -23.28 -20.26
CA ILE A 122 -35.03 -23.14 -18.79
C ILE A 122 -35.24 -21.66 -18.44
N GLU A 123 -36.40 -21.32 -17.85
CA GLU A 123 -36.79 -19.94 -17.55
C GLU A 123 -36.03 -19.32 -16.35
N SER A 124 -36.05 -17.99 -16.32
CA SER A 124 -35.46 -17.02 -15.37
C SER A 124 -35.92 -17.12 -13.91
N LYS A 125 -36.50 -18.24 -13.47
CA LYS A 125 -36.89 -18.50 -12.07
C LYS A 125 -36.37 -19.82 -11.52
N SER A 126 -35.56 -20.54 -12.31
CA SER A 126 -35.00 -21.84 -11.93
C SER A 126 -33.72 -21.66 -11.10
N VAL A 127 -33.51 -22.56 -10.14
CA VAL A 127 -32.23 -22.67 -9.41
C VAL A 127 -31.29 -23.53 -10.25
N VAL A 128 -30.10 -23.04 -10.54
CA VAL A 128 -29.07 -23.75 -11.30
C VAL A 128 -27.91 -24.05 -10.37
N TYR A 129 -27.60 -25.33 -10.17
CA TYR A 129 -26.48 -25.76 -9.35
C TYR A 129 -25.31 -26.21 -10.23
N PHE A 130 -24.15 -25.61 -9.98
CA PHE A 130 -22.92 -25.86 -10.69
C PHE A 130 -21.89 -26.56 -9.83
N ARG A 131 -21.16 -27.48 -10.46
CA ARG A 131 -19.93 -28.04 -9.90
C ARG A 131 -18.77 -27.95 -10.89
N SER A 132 -17.77 -27.13 -10.58
CA SER A 132 -16.41 -27.08 -11.17
C SER A 132 -15.59 -26.06 -10.34
N LYS A 133 -14.35 -26.27 -9.85
CA LYS A 133 -13.11 -26.78 -10.48
C LYS A 133 -12.12 -27.31 -9.42
N SER A 134 -11.06 -28.02 -9.84
CA SER A 134 -9.88 -28.36 -9.02
C SER A 134 -8.93 -27.17 -8.80
N SER A 135 -8.23 -27.17 -7.68
CA SER A 135 -7.39 -26.12 -7.07
C SER A 135 -6.33 -25.40 -7.92
N ASP A 136 -6.07 -25.81 -9.16
CA ASP A 136 -4.81 -25.44 -9.85
C ASP A 136 -4.92 -24.14 -10.69
N ALA A 137 -6.09 -23.47 -10.74
CA ALA A 137 -6.27 -22.22 -11.48
C ALA A 137 -5.84 -20.96 -10.69
N ALA A 138 -5.88 -20.99 -9.35
CA ALA A 138 -5.54 -19.82 -8.53
C ALA A 138 -4.01 -19.61 -8.37
N THR A 139 -3.20 -20.64 -8.67
CA THR A 139 -1.74 -20.64 -8.45
C THR A 139 -0.91 -20.46 -9.74
N ALA A 140 -1.53 -20.40 -10.92
CA ALA A 140 -0.81 -20.42 -12.19
C ALA A 140 -0.52 -19.04 -12.83
N GLY A 141 -1.00 -17.93 -12.27
CA GLY A 141 -0.62 -16.58 -12.74
C GLY A 141 -1.00 -16.25 -14.19
N ASP A 142 -2.02 -16.89 -14.76
CA ASP A 142 -2.48 -16.60 -16.12
C ASP A 142 -3.38 -15.35 -16.15
N ALA A 143 -2.99 -14.35 -16.93
CA ALA A 143 -3.64 -13.04 -16.98
C ALA A 143 -5.02 -13.06 -17.67
N ASN A 144 -5.44 -14.20 -18.22
CA ASN A 144 -6.73 -14.36 -18.92
C ASN A 144 -7.83 -15.06 -18.08
N THR A 145 -7.55 -15.49 -16.85
CA THR A 145 -8.56 -16.08 -15.96
C THR A 145 -9.23 -15.00 -15.10
N LYS A 146 -10.40 -14.53 -15.54
CA LYS A 146 -11.34 -13.79 -14.66
C LYS A 146 -11.87 -14.74 -13.56
N PRO A 147 -12.16 -14.23 -12.34
CA PRO A 147 -12.86 -15.02 -11.33
C PRO A 147 -14.17 -15.58 -11.90
N LEU A 148 -14.50 -16.86 -11.63
CA LEU A 148 -15.74 -17.48 -12.12
C LEU A 148 -16.99 -16.67 -11.71
N SER A 149 -16.91 -15.94 -10.60
CA SER A 149 -17.94 -15.02 -10.10
C SER A 149 -18.32 -13.90 -11.08
N GLU A 150 -17.40 -13.47 -11.95
CA GLU A 150 -17.72 -12.47 -12.99
C GLU A 150 -18.60 -13.05 -14.10
N TYR A 151 -18.50 -14.36 -14.37
CA TYR A 151 -19.30 -15.02 -15.40
C TYR A 151 -20.68 -15.42 -14.88
N THR A 152 -20.79 -15.81 -13.60
CA THR A 152 -22.09 -16.14 -12.97
C THR A 152 -23.03 -14.94 -12.86
N GLN A 153 -22.50 -13.71 -12.91
CA GLN A 153 -23.31 -12.49 -12.87
C GLN A 153 -24.32 -12.42 -14.03
N SER A 154 -23.92 -12.87 -15.22
CA SER A 154 -24.78 -12.84 -16.40
C SER A 154 -26.04 -13.71 -16.26
N PHE A 155 -25.97 -14.84 -15.55
CA PHE A 155 -27.14 -15.66 -15.22
C PHE A 155 -28.06 -14.99 -14.20
N VAL A 156 -27.48 -14.28 -13.23
CA VAL A 156 -28.23 -13.52 -12.23
C VAL A 156 -29.00 -12.38 -12.89
N ASP A 157 -28.36 -11.69 -13.84
CA ASP A 157 -28.99 -10.61 -14.63
C ASP A 157 -30.14 -11.13 -15.51
N GLU A 158 -30.08 -12.40 -15.94
CA GLU A 158 -31.15 -13.13 -16.63
C GLU A 158 -32.22 -13.70 -15.66
N GLY A 159 -32.11 -13.42 -14.36
CA GLY A 159 -33.07 -13.81 -13.31
C GLY A 159 -32.84 -15.18 -12.67
N MET A 160 -31.84 -15.94 -13.12
CA MET A 160 -31.58 -17.30 -12.63
C MET A 160 -30.84 -17.28 -11.27
N ALA A 161 -31.18 -18.23 -10.39
CA ALA A 161 -30.51 -18.38 -9.11
C ALA A 161 -29.37 -19.41 -9.23
N VAL A 162 -28.13 -18.94 -9.22
CA VAL A 162 -26.94 -19.79 -9.41
C VAL A 162 -26.33 -20.18 -8.06
N TRP A 163 -26.19 -21.48 -7.80
CA TRP A 163 -25.45 -22.01 -6.65
C TRP A 163 -24.14 -22.67 -7.12
N GLN A 164 -23.02 -22.32 -6.47
CA GLN A 164 -21.69 -22.85 -6.81
C GLN A 164 -21.04 -23.44 -5.56
N SER A 165 -20.46 -24.63 -5.69
CA SER A 165 -19.57 -25.22 -4.68
C SER A 165 -18.12 -25.28 -5.18
N TYR A 166 -17.19 -24.77 -4.38
CA TYR A 166 -15.75 -24.90 -4.60
C TYR A 166 -15.22 -26.14 -3.88
N ASN A 167 -14.36 -26.90 -4.56
CA ASN A 167 -13.75 -28.11 -4.02
C ASN A 167 -12.23 -27.91 -3.92
N ALA A 168 -11.81 -26.87 -3.20
CA ALA A 168 -10.43 -26.70 -2.78
C ALA A 168 -10.39 -27.09 -1.30
N ASN A 169 -9.48 -27.99 -0.94
CA ASN A 169 -9.03 -28.37 0.42
C ASN A 169 -10.10 -28.60 1.53
N PRO A 170 -10.05 -29.65 2.37
CA PRO A 170 -10.87 -29.66 3.60
C PRO A 170 -10.60 -28.46 4.54
N ALA A 171 -9.51 -27.70 4.31
CA ALA A 171 -9.23 -26.41 4.95
C ALA A 171 -9.85 -25.19 4.24
N ASP A 172 -10.35 -25.37 3.02
CA ASP A 172 -10.96 -24.39 2.11
C ASP A 172 -12.42 -24.75 1.77
N ASP A 173 -13.07 -25.63 2.54
CA ASP A 173 -14.54 -25.83 2.58
C ASP A 173 -15.31 -24.58 3.06
N ASN A 174 -14.68 -23.41 2.94
CA ASN A 174 -15.28 -22.09 3.01
C ASN A 174 -16.20 -21.93 1.81
N ILE A 175 -17.50 -22.15 2.03
CA ILE A 175 -18.56 -21.57 1.20
C ILE A 175 -18.19 -20.11 0.97
N SER A 176 -17.80 -19.75 -0.26
CA SER A 176 -17.48 -18.37 -0.57
C SER A 176 -18.79 -17.58 -0.53
N ALA A 177 -19.12 -17.02 0.63
CA ALA A 177 -20.22 -16.08 0.82
C ALA A 177 -20.06 -14.81 -0.04
N SER A 178 -18.97 -14.69 -0.82
CA SER A 178 -18.74 -13.66 -1.83
C SER A 178 -19.70 -13.75 -3.02
N ALA A 179 -20.11 -14.95 -3.47
CA ALA A 179 -21.04 -15.08 -4.60
C ALA A 179 -22.50 -14.75 -4.23
N ILE A 180 -22.86 -14.84 -2.94
CA ILE A 180 -24.20 -14.44 -2.44
C ILE A 180 -24.37 -12.91 -2.46
N ARG A 181 -23.27 -12.14 -2.49
CA ARG A 181 -23.30 -10.67 -2.37
C ARG A 181 -23.79 -9.92 -3.61
N ALA A 182 -23.98 -10.60 -4.74
CA ALA A 182 -24.37 -9.97 -6.00
C ALA A 182 -25.86 -10.08 -6.35
N PHE A 183 -26.66 -10.75 -5.52
CA PHE A 183 -28.12 -10.76 -5.68
C PHE A 183 -28.72 -9.48 -5.11
N ASP A 184 -29.52 -8.75 -5.89
CA ASP A 184 -30.45 -7.77 -5.30
C ASP A 184 -31.53 -8.53 -4.53
N LEU A 185 -31.26 -8.73 -3.23
CA LEU A 185 -32.11 -9.47 -2.30
C LEU A 185 -33.53 -8.91 -2.22
N ASN A 186 -33.79 -7.72 -2.77
CA ASN A 186 -35.10 -7.08 -2.76
C ASN A 186 -36.10 -7.69 -3.74
N HIS A 187 -35.65 -8.38 -4.80
CA HIS A 187 -36.53 -9.00 -5.80
C HIS A 187 -36.96 -10.43 -5.46
N LEU A 188 -36.43 -11.01 -4.39
CA LEU A 188 -36.76 -12.35 -3.92
C LEU A 188 -37.92 -12.32 -2.92
N THR A 189 -38.77 -13.36 -2.92
CA THR A 189 -39.78 -13.53 -1.87
C THR A 189 -39.12 -13.79 -0.52
N VAL A 190 -39.84 -13.54 0.58
CA VAL A 190 -39.32 -13.75 1.96
C VAL A 190 -38.88 -15.20 2.19
N GLN A 191 -39.55 -16.19 1.57
CA GLN A 191 -39.12 -17.58 1.61
C GLN A 191 -37.80 -17.81 0.84
N GLN A 192 -37.62 -17.20 -0.34
CA GLN A 192 -36.39 -17.33 -1.12
C GLN A 192 -35.19 -16.61 -0.45
N ARG A 193 -35.42 -15.48 0.22
CA ARG A 193 -34.38 -14.79 1.01
C ARG A 193 -33.90 -15.62 2.21
N ARG A 194 -34.81 -16.36 2.87
CA ARG A 194 -34.46 -17.30 3.95
C ARG A 194 -33.63 -18.50 3.49
N ILE A 195 -33.71 -18.86 2.21
CA ILE A 195 -32.97 -19.98 1.63
C ILE A 195 -31.58 -19.53 1.13
N ILE A 196 -31.44 -18.27 0.68
CA ILE A 196 -30.20 -17.72 0.10
C ILE A 196 -29.27 -17.08 1.14
N GLY A 197 -29.81 -16.54 2.24
CA GLY A 197 -29.03 -16.33 3.46
C GLY A 197 -28.68 -17.69 4.07
N ALA A 198 -27.45 -17.88 4.55
CA ALA A 198 -26.98 -19.14 5.14
C ALA A 198 -28.11 -19.84 5.92
N PRO A 199 -28.47 -21.11 5.60
CA PRO A 199 -29.67 -21.76 6.12
C PRO A 199 -29.83 -21.51 7.61
N ASP A 200 -31.07 -21.32 8.10
CA ASP A 200 -31.36 -21.08 9.52
C ASP A 200 -30.64 -22.08 10.46
N TYR A 201 -30.36 -23.29 9.96
CA TYR A 201 -29.54 -24.31 10.59
C TYR A 201 -28.04 -23.95 10.77
N ILE A 202 -27.40 -23.29 9.80
CA ILE A 202 -26.01 -22.81 9.92
C ILE A 202 -25.96 -21.63 10.89
N VAL A 203 -26.95 -20.74 10.88
CA VAL A 203 -27.02 -19.62 11.84
C VAL A 203 -27.31 -20.15 13.24
N SER A 204 -28.15 -21.18 13.40
CA SER A 204 -28.37 -21.82 14.69
C SER A 204 -27.13 -22.57 15.18
N LEU A 205 -26.44 -23.32 14.32
CA LEU A 205 -25.17 -23.98 14.64
C LEU A 205 -24.09 -22.96 15.03
N ALA A 206 -23.97 -21.85 14.30
CA ALA A 206 -23.01 -20.80 14.62
C ALA A 206 -23.35 -20.12 15.96
N ARG A 207 -24.63 -19.94 16.28
CA ARG A 207 -25.08 -19.42 17.58
C ARG A 207 -24.81 -20.41 18.71
N GLU A 208 -25.13 -21.68 18.52
CA GLU A 208 -24.83 -22.74 19.49
C GLU A 208 -23.32 -22.90 19.72
N ALA A 209 -22.52 -22.85 18.64
CA ALA A 209 -21.07 -22.87 18.71
C ALA A 209 -20.53 -21.63 19.44
N ARG A 210 -21.08 -20.44 19.17
CA ARG A 210 -20.73 -19.20 19.87
C ARG A 210 -21.09 -19.24 21.34
N ASP A 211 -22.27 -19.76 21.68
CA ASP A 211 -22.76 -19.86 23.06
C ASP A 211 -21.98 -20.88 23.89
N SER A 212 -21.47 -21.93 23.24
CA SER A 212 -20.61 -22.94 23.84
C SER A 212 -19.10 -22.61 23.77
N ASN A 213 -18.72 -21.49 23.14
CA ASN A 213 -17.34 -21.07 23.02
C ASN A 213 -16.83 -20.49 24.37
N PRO A 214 -15.80 -21.06 25.01
CA PRO A 214 -15.27 -20.55 26.27
C PRO A 214 -14.71 -19.13 26.15
N ASP A 215 -14.38 -18.67 24.93
CA ASP A 215 -13.86 -17.34 24.65
C ASP A 215 -14.93 -16.35 24.13
N LYS A 216 -16.23 -16.66 24.28
CA LYS A 216 -17.36 -15.83 23.79
C LYS A 216 -17.26 -14.37 24.17
N ALA A 217 -17.00 -14.07 25.45
CA ALA A 217 -16.93 -12.70 25.95
C ALA A 217 -15.83 -11.88 25.26
N LEU A 218 -14.67 -12.50 25.03
CA LEU A 218 -13.54 -11.89 24.34
C LEU A 218 -13.86 -11.63 22.86
N LEU A 219 -14.56 -12.56 22.21
CA LEU A 219 -14.97 -12.41 20.81
C LEU A 219 -16.02 -11.31 20.64
N GLU A 220 -16.90 -11.11 21.62
CA GLU A 220 -17.89 -10.04 21.66
C GLU A 220 -17.25 -8.67 21.90
N GLU A 221 -16.28 -8.59 22.82
CA GLU A 221 -15.50 -7.38 23.11
C GLU A 221 -14.83 -6.79 21.85
N HIS A 222 -14.30 -7.66 20.97
CA HIS A 222 -13.61 -7.25 19.74
C HIS A 222 -14.49 -7.24 18.48
N ASN A 223 -15.82 -7.27 18.62
CA ASN A 223 -16.79 -7.26 17.50
C ASN A 223 -16.51 -8.35 16.42
N VAL A 224 -16.05 -9.52 16.84
CA VAL A 224 -15.73 -10.61 15.91
C VAL A 224 -17.01 -11.26 15.37
N PRO A 225 -17.21 -11.34 14.04
CA PRO A 225 -18.42 -11.92 13.44
C PRO A 225 -18.62 -13.39 13.85
N LEU A 226 -19.88 -13.75 14.07
CA LEU A 226 -20.37 -15.02 14.66
C LEU A 226 -19.96 -16.31 13.92
N THR A 227 -19.36 -16.21 12.73
CA THR A 227 -19.13 -17.34 11.82
C THR A 227 -17.65 -17.68 11.62
N VAL A 228 -16.74 -16.75 11.93
CA VAL A 228 -15.35 -16.84 11.45
C VAL A 228 -14.52 -17.83 12.27
N LEU A 229 -14.58 -17.70 13.60
CA LEU A 229 -13.83 -18.56 14.49
C LEU A 229 -14.65 -19.78 14.94
N ASP A 230 -15.98 -19.65 15.00
CA ASP A 230 -16.86 -20.63 15.62
C ASP A 230 -17.10 -21.89 14.74
N LEU A 231 -16.89 -21.82 13.42
CA LEU A 231 -17.15 -22.96 12.50
C LEU A 231 -15.92 -23.46 11.72
N SER A 232 -15.03 -22.58 11.25
CA SER A 232 -13.97 -22.98 10.29
C SER A 232 -12.55 -23.11 10.89
N LEU A 233 -12.24 -22.37 11.95
CA LEU A 233 -10.88 -22.26 12.51
C LEU A 233 -10.73 -22.82 13.92
N ASP A 234 -11.85 -23.07 14.61
CA ASP A 234 -11.87 -23.50 16.01
C ASP A 234 -11.14 -24.82 16.23
N ARG A 235 -11.41 -25.78 15.35
CA ARG A 235 -10.83 -27.12 15.46
C ARG A 235 -9.32 -27.11 15.21
N MET A 236 -8.88 -26.47 14.12
CA MET A 236 -7.47 -26.45 13.73
C MET A 236 -6.60 -25.68 14.74
N ARG A 237 -7.07 -24.53 15.25
CA ARG A 237 -6.34 -23.79 16.29
C ARG A 237 -6.31 -24.56 17.61
N LYS A 238 -7.40 -25.22 18.02
CA LYS A 238 -7.49 -26.00 19.27
C LYS A 238 -6.58 -27.24 19.22
N GLU A 239 -6.59 -27.98 18.11
CA GLU A 239 -5.69 -29.11 17.88
C GLU A 239 -4.21 -28.66 17.86
N ALA A 240 -3.93 -27.44 17.39
CA ALA A 240 -2.63 -26.81 17.48
C ALA A 240 -2.34 -26.13 18.84
N GLY A 241 -3.26 -26.15 19.81
CA GLY A 241 -3.09 -25.52 21.12
C GLY A 241 -2.97 -23.99 21.10
N ILE A 242 -3.56 -23.32 20.10
CA ILE A 242 -3.56 -21.87 19.91
C ILE A 242 -4.88 -21.28 20.44
N SER A 243 -4.76 -20.37 21.40
CA SER A 243 -5.91 -19.73 22.04
C SER A 243 -6.59 -18.69 21.12
N THR A 244 -7.85 -18.38 21.39
CA THR A 244 -8.59 -17.34 20.65
C THR A 244 -7.94 -15.98 20.84
N ALA A 245 -7.47 -15.69 22.06
CA ALA A 245 -6.74 -14.48 22.39
C ALA A 245 -5.47 -14.31 21.53
N ALA A 246 -4.71 -15.37 21.29
CA ALA A 246 -3.52 -15.31 20.45
C ALA A 246 -3.87 -14.96 18.99
N VAL A 247 -4.97 -15.52 18.46
CA VAL A 247 -5.45 -15.21 17.11
C VAL A 247 -5.92 -13.76 16.98
N ILE A 248 -6.70 -13.28 17.96
CA ILE A 248 -7.17 -11.89 17.99
C ILE A 248 -5.98 -10.94 18.09
N GLN A 249 -5.02 -11.22 18.97
CA GLN A 249 -3.83 -10.39 19.14
C GLN A 249 -3.00 -10.33 17.86
N ALA A 250 -2.77 -11.47 17.19
CA ALA A 250 -2.04 -11.51 15.93
C ALA A 250 -2.79 -10.80 14.79
N ALA A 251 -4.12 -10.82 14.78
CA ALA A 251 -4.91 -10.06 13.82
C ALA A 251 -4.85 -8.55 14.08
N LEU A 252 -4.86 -8.13 15.35
CA LEU A 252 -4.71 -6.73 15.77
C LEU A 252 -3.33 -6.15 15.41
N GLU A 253 -2.27 -6.97 15.43
CA GLU A 253 -0.93 -6.53 15.01
C GLU A 253 -0.87 -6.16 13.51
N GLU A 254 -1.75 -6.72 12.69
CA GLU A 254 -1.78 -6.48 11.24
C GLU A 254 -2.77 -5.38 10.83
N GLY A 255 -3.70 -4.99 11.71
CA GLY A 255 -4.68 -3.93 11.47
C GLY A 255 -6.04 -4.19 12.13
N PRO A 256 -7.12 -3.56 11.64
CA PRO A 256 -8.48 -3.78 12.15
C PRO A 256 -8.89 -5.26 12.08
N VAL A 257 -9.57 -5.72 13.13
CA VAL A 257 -10.07 -7.09 13.21
C VAL A 257 -11.19 -7.29 12.19
N SER A 258 -11.01 -8.26 11.31
CA SER A 258 -11.96 -8.68 10.29
C SER A 258 -11.93 -10.20 10.18
N ALA A 259 -12.92 -10.76 9.50
CA ALA A 259 -12.93 -12.19 9.20
C ALA A 259 -11.64 -12.66 8.51
N ALA A 260 -11.15 -11.86 7.57
CA ALA A 260 -9.95 -12.17 6.80
C ALA A 260 -8.68 -12.07 7.66
N SER A 261 -8.55 -11.02 8.50
CA SER A 261 -7.36 -10.87 9.35
C SER A 261 -7.29 -11.93 10.45
N LEU A 262 -8.42 -12.36 11.02
CA LEU A 262 -8.47 -13.47 11.97
C LEU A 262 -8.13 -14.82 11.35
N ALA A 263 -8.65 -15.09 10.14
CA ALA A 263 -8.35 -16.32 9.43
C ALA A 263 -6.87 -16.43 9.04
N LEU A 264 -6.30 -15.31 8.57
CA LEU A 264 -4.88 -15.21 8.25
C LEU A 264 -4.03 -15.40 9.51
N ALA A 265 -4.36 -14.69 10.60
CA ALA A 265 -3.65 -14.77 11.87
C ALA A 265 -3.67 -16.19 12.46
N ALA A 266 -4.82 -16.86 12.47
CA ALA A 266 -4.93 -18.24 12.95
C ALA A 266 -4.12 -19.20 12.08
N THR A 267 -4.19 -19.06 10.76
CA THR A 267 -3.44 -19.89 9.82
C THR A 267 -1.94 -19.73 10.01
N ASP A 268 -1.47 -18.50 10.19
CA ASP A 268 -0.05 -18.21 10.40
C ASP A 268 0.46 -18.77 11.73
N LEU A 269 -0.31 -18.61 12.81
CA LEU A 269 0.03 -19.18 14.12
C LEU A 269 0.09 -20.71 14.08
N VAL A 270 -0.84 -21.36 13.36
CA VAL A 270 -0.84 -22.82 13.16
C VAL A 270 0.41 -23.25 12.38
N LYS A 271 0.77 -22.53 11.30
CA LYS A 271 1.98 -22.79 10.52
C LYS A 271 3.25 -22.60 11.34
N GLU A 272 3.30 -21.55 12.16
CA GLU A 272 4.43 -21.26 13.04
C GLU A 272 4.64 -22.39 14.06
N ARG A 273 3.57 -22.85 14.69
CA ARG A 273 3.61 -23.96 15.65
C ARG A 273 3.93 -25.31 15.01
N ALA A 274 3.55 -25.49 13.75
CA ALA A 274 3.93 -26.65 12.95
C ALA A 274 5.38 -26.59 12.42
N GLY A 275 6.10 -25.48 12.62
CA GLY A 275 7.45 -25.27 12.08
C GLY A 275 7.48 -25.07 10.56
N MET A 276 6.34 -24.67 9.97
CA MET A 276 6.12 -24.54 8.52
C MET A 276 5.90 -23.08 8.09
N ALA A 277 5.97 -22.12 9.02
CA ALA A 277 5.88 -20.71 8.67
C ALA A 277 7.14 -20.30 7.89
N ALA A 278 6.93 -19.74 6.70
CA ALA A 278 7.94 -18.86 6.12
C ALA A 278 8.22 -17.75 7.15
N PRO A 279 9.48 -17.32 7.35
CA PRO A 279 9.77 -16.25 8.30
C PRO A 279 8.89 -15.05 7.93
N LYS A 280 8.00 -14.63 8.85
CA LYS A 280 7.21 -13.41 8.64
C LYS A 280 8.19 -12.30 8.30
N VAL A 281 8.07 -11.72 7.11
CA VAL A 281 8.84 -10.53 6.76
C VAL A 281 8.36 -9.46 7.73
N LYS A 282 9.13 -9.22 8.80
CA LYS A 282 8.80 -8.17 9.77
C LYS A 282 8.68 -6.87 8.99
N LYS A 283 7.50 -6.26 9.03
CA LYS A 283 7.30 -4.93 8.48
C LYS A 283 8.35 -4.00 9.08
N PRO A 284 8.97 -3.13 8.28
CA PRO A 284 9.92 -2.19 8.82
C PRO A 284 9.25 -1.24 9.82
N LEU A 285 9.99 -0.87 10.84
CA LEU A 285 9.56 0.07 11.86
C LEU A 285 9.53 1.48 11.26
N LEU A 286 8.44 2.21 11.45
CA LEU A 286 8.34 3.61 11.07
C LEU A 286 8.39 4.47 12.34
N VAL A 287 9.36 5.37 12.43
CA VAL A 287 9.45 6.39 13.48
C VAL A 287 9.18 7.73 12.82
N LEU A 288 8.13 8.41 13.26
CA LEU A 288 7.83 9.77 12.82
C LEU A 288 8.36 10.76 13.83
N GLY A 289 9.12 11.74 13.35
CA GLY A 289 9.60 12.85 14.15
C GLY A 289 8.52 13.90 14.43
N ASN A 290 8.92 15.02 15.04
CA ASN A 290 8.05 16.16 15.34
C ASN A 290 7.99 17.22 14.21
N SER A 291 8.83 17.11 13.19
CA SER A 291 8.79 17.93 11.96
C SER A 291 8.43 17.02 10.79
N VAL A 292 7.15 16.61 10.76
CA VAL A 292 6.50 15.91 9.63
C VAL A 292 5.10 16.51 9.51
N SER A 293 4.62 16.74 8.28
CA SER A 293 3.24 17.23 8.08
C SER A 293 2.22 16.18 8.55
N GLU A 294 1.05 16.65 8.98
CA GLU A 294 -0.03 15.76 9.40
C GLU A 294 -0.49 14.86 8.24
N GLU A 295 -0.61 15.42 7.03
CA GLU A 295 -1.04 14.66 5.85
C GLU A 295 -0.06 13.53 5.49
N THR A 296 1.25 13.81 5.51
CA THR A 296 2.27 12.78 5.24
C THR A 296 2.36 11.76 6.39
N ALA A 297 2.29 12.21 7.63
CA ALA A 297 2.32 11.32 8.80
C ALA A 297 1.14 10.33 8.78
N GLU A 298 -0.08 10.81 8.54
CA GLU A 298 -1.29 9.98 8.49
C GLU A 298 -1.25 9.00 7.32
N PHE A 299 -0.82 9.47 6.14
CA PHE A 299 -0.65 8.62 4.96
C PHE A 299 0.32 7.47 5.23
N LEU A 300 1.49 7.75 5.81
CA LEU A 300 2.51 6.72 6.05
C LEU A 300 2.08 5.71 7.12
N LYS A 301 1.36 6.14 8.16
CA LYS A 301 0.79 5.24 9.19
C LYS A 301 -0.25 4.29 8.60
N THR A 302 -1.10 4.78 7.70
CA THR A 302 -2.24 4.03 7.15
C THR A 302 -1.92 3.24 5.89
N ALA A 303 -0.75 3.45 5.27
CA ALA A 303 -0.31 2.77 4.06
C ALA A 303 -0.12 1.25 4.18
N GLY A 304 -0.13 0.69 5.40
CA GLY A 304 0.00 -0.75 5.67
C GLY A 304 1.41 -1.33 5.41
N ALA A 305 2.36 -0.50 4.96
CA ALA A 305 3.73 -0.91 4.64
C ALA A 305 4.68 -0.94 5.86
N PHE A 306 4.25 -0.36 6.98
CA PHE A 306 5.10 -0.12 8.15
C PHE A 306 4.45 -0.61 9.44
N SER A 307 5.29 -0.82 10.45
CA SER A 307 4.91 -0.93 11.85
C SER A 307 5.20 0.43 12.54
N PRO A 308 4.19 1.30 12.75
CA PRO A 308 4.41 2.63 13.30
C PRO A 308 4.78 2.58 14.79
N ALA A 309 5.94 3.11 15.14
CA ALA A 309 6.35 3.38 16.50
C ALA A 309 5.92 4.79 16.94
N SER A 310 5.66 4.94 18.23
CA SER A 310 5.45 6.24 18.84
C SER A 310 6.80 6.82 19.29
N ALA A 311 6.91 8.15 19.28
CA ALA A 311 8.08 8.85 19.78
C ALA A 311 7.67 10.01 20.68
N SER A 312 8.34 10.14 21.82
CA SER A 312 8.30 11.34 22.66
C SER A 312 9.54 12.16 22.34
N ILE A 313 9.33 13.30 21.68
CA ILE A 313 10.40 14.17 21.19
C ILE A 313 10.19 15.55 21.78
N GLY A 314 11.22 16.11 22.40
CA GLY A 314 11.07 17.39 23.07
C GLY A 314 12.38 17.92 23.61
N LYS A 315 12.27 18.80 24.61
CA LYS A 315 13.40 19.38 25.33
C LYS A 315 13.18 19.27 26.83
N PHE A 316 14.26 19.05 27.57
CA PHE A 316 14.26 19.25 29.01
C PHE A 316 14.10 20.73 29.36
N PRO A 317 13.77 21.09 30.62
CA PRO A 317 13.75 22.48 31.07
C PRO A 317 15.06 23.24 30.83
N SER A 318 16.21 22.56 30.74
CA SER A 318 17.51 23.15 30.38
C SER A 318 17.61 23.55 28.90
N GLY A 319 16.70 23.07 28.05
CA GLY A 319 16.73 23.23 26.61
C GLY A 319 17.37 22.07 25.85
N GLU A 320 17.94 21.08 26.56
CA GLU A 320 18.55 19.90 25.94
C GLU A 320 17.52 19.03 25.21
N PRO A 321 17.72 18.70 23.93
CA PRO A 321 16.80 17.86 23.18
C PRO A 321 16.85 16.41 23.64
N PHE A 322 15.70 15.73 23.60
CA PHE A 322 15.60 14.29 23.81
C PHE A 322 14.66 13.65 22.79
N ALA A 323 14.88 12.36 22.54
CA ALA A 323 13.98 11.51 21.77
C ALA A 323 13.86 10.15 22.46
N GLU A 324 12.64 9.68 22.66
CA GLU A 324 12.33 8.38 23.25
C GLU A 324 11.35 7.63 22.37
N ILE A 325 11.71 6.43 21.92
CA ILE A 325 10.95 5.64 20.95
C ILE A 325 10.33 4.45 21.67
N PHE A 326 9.04 4.23 21.47
CA PHE A 326 8.29 3.16 22.11
C PHE A 326 7.16 2.62 21.23
N TYR A 327 6.68 1.44 21.57
CA TYR A 327 5.65 0.70 20.86
C TYR A 327 4.55 0.28 21.85
N GLY A 328 3.33 0.78 21.65
CA GLY A 328 2.24 0.55 22.61
C GLY A 328 2.54 1.18 23.97
N ASP A 329 2.70 0.36 25.01
CA ASP A 329 3.01 0.85 26.36
C ASP A 329 4.47 1.28 26.49
N LYS A 330 4.66 2.60 26.62
CA LYS A 330 5.93 3.25 26.91
C LYS A 330 6.69 2.63 28.10
N LYS A 331 5.99 2.13 29.12
CA LYS A 331 6.61 1.59 30.34
C LYS A 331 7.17 0.18 30.15
N ASN A 332 6.80 -0.53 29.08
CA ASN A 332 7.26 -1.89 28.83
C ASN A 332 8.59 -1.90 28.05
N PHE A 333 9.68 -1.59 28.76
CA PHE A 333 11.03 -1.52 28.17
C PHE A 333 11.43 -2.80 27.43
N ALA A 334 11.18 -3.97 28.00
CA ALA A 334 11.57 -5.24 27.40
C ALA A 334 10.89 -5.48 26.03
N ALA A 335 9.58 -5.23 25.95
CA ALA A 335 8.84 -5.35 24.69
C ALA A 335 9.29 -4.33 23.64
N ASN A 336 9.58 -3.09 24.05
CA ASN A 336 10.09 -2.06 23.15
C ASN A 336 11.45 -2.44 22.54
N VAL A 337 12.37 -2.93 23.37
CA VAL A 337 13.68 -3.41 22.89
C VAL A 337 13.52 -4.61 21.95
N GLU A 338 12.63 -5.54 22.27
CA GLU A 338 12.37 -6.70 21.41
C GLU A 338 11.86 -6.31 20.02
N LYS A 339 11.00 -5.28 19.92
CA LYS A 339 10.52 -4.76 18.64
C LYS A 339 11.61 -4.04 17.84
N ILE A 340 12.52 -3.30 18.50
CA ILE A 340 13.61 -2.57 17.84
C ILE A 340 14.75 -3.50 17.39
N LYS A 341 15.09 -4.50 18.21
CA LYS A 341 16.26 -5.36 17.98
C LYS A 341 16.12 -6.14 16.67
N GLY A 342 17.11 -5.95 15.79
CA GLY A 342 17.16 -6.57 14.47
C GLY A 342 16.18 -5.96 13.45
N ALA A 343 15.45 -4.90 13.80
CA ALA A 343 14.49 -4.27 12.90
C ALA A 343 15.18 -3.44 11.80
N GLU A 344 14.53 -3.35 10.65
CA GLU A 344 14.78 -2.31 9.66
C GLU A 344 13.85 -1.14 9.97
N CYS A 345 14.41 0.05 10.12
CA CYS A 345 13.71 1.23 10.62
C CYS A 345 13.80 2.37 9.60
N PHE A 346 12.72 3.13 9.46
CA PHE A 346 12.66 4.38 8.72
C PHE A 346 12.32 5.51 9.68
N VAL A 347 13.18 6.52 9.78
CA VAL A 347 12.95 7.72 10.60
C VAL A 347 12.57 8.86 9.67
N VAL A 348 11.31 9.31 9.70
CA VAL A 348 10.84 10.42 8.87
C VAL A 348 10.85 11.70 9.69
N GLN A 349 11.66 12.68 9.28
CA GLN A 349 11.82 13.94 10.00
C GLN A 349 12.48 14.96 9.07
N SER A 350 11.80 16.07 8.81
CA SER A 350 12.42 17.23 8.18
C SER A 350 13.29 17.98 9.19
N THR A 351 14.27 18.73 8.69
CA THR A 351 15.18 19.53 9.51
C THR A 351 14.94 21.03 9.36
N GLY A 352 13.68 21.41 9.15
CA GLY A 352 13.18 22.78 9.05
C GLY A 352 13.25 23.56 10.37
N GLU A 353 12.59 24.71 10.43
CA GLU A 353 12.63 25.60 11.60
C GLU A 353 11.95 24.96 12.85
N PRO A 354 12.58 24.95 14.04
CA PRO A 354 13.94 25.38 14.36
C PRO A 354 15.00 24.36 13.92
N VAL A 355 15.90 24.78 13.04
CA VAL A 355 16.85 23.91 12.32
C VAL A 355 17.71 23.08 13.27
N ALA A 356 18.33 23.72 14.27
CA ALA A 356 19.22 23.04 15.20
C ALA A 356 18.50 21.95 16.00
N ASP A 357 17.27 22.22 16.46
CA ASP A 357 16.50 21.28 17.27
C ASP A 357 16.06 20.07 16.44
N ASN A 358 15.51 20.32 15.26
CA ASN A 358 15.03 19.25 14.39
C ASN A 358 16.18 18.34 13.92
N ILE A 359 17.37 18.91 13.67
CA ILE A 359 18.60 18.13 13.44
C ILE A 359 18.94 17.27 14.66
N GLN A 360 18.98 17.85 15.86
CA GLN A 360 19.32 17.09 17.07
C GLN A 360 18.31 15.99 17.36
N HIS A 361 17.01 16.24 17.21
CA HIS A 361 15.95 15.24 17.35
C HIS A 361 16.12 14.10 16.35
N LEU A 362 16.45 14.40 15.09
CA LEU A 362 16.75 13.38 14.08
C LEU A 362 17.93 12.49 14.50
N LEU A 363 19.05 13.11 14.87
CA LEU A 363 20.26 12.38 15.28
C LEU A 363 20.00 11.50 16.51
N LEU A 364 19.27 12.02 17.50
CA LEU A 364 18.91 11.28 18.73
C LEU A 364 17.98 10.10 18.44
N MET A 365 16.99 10.25 17.54
CA MET A 365 16.14 9.13 17.14
C MET A 365 16.93 8.02 16.44
N ILE A 366 17.79 8.39 15.47
CA ILE A 366 18.64 7.43 14.75
C ILE A 366 19.56 6.71 15.74
N HIS A 367 20.24 7.48 16.59
CA HIS A 367 21.13 6.94 17.61
C HIS A 367 20.41 5.98 18.56
N THR A 368 19.22 6.35 19.03
CA THR A 368 18.40 5.52 19.92
C THR A 368 18.09 4.17 19.27
N LEU A 369 17.62 4.16 18.03
CA LEU A 369 17.32 2.91 17.31
C LEU A 369 18.55 2.03 17.16
N LYS A 370 19.69 2.60 16.74
CA LYS A 370 20.94 1.84 16.59
C LYS A 370 21.47 1.33 17.92
N PHE A 371 21.44 2.16 18.96
CA PHE A 371 21.87 1.80 20.31
C PHE A 371 21.09 0.59 20.86
N TYR A 372 19.77 0.53 20.62
CA TYR A 372 18.92 -0.59 21.01
C TYR A 372 18.90 -1.76 20.00
N GLY A 373 19.77 -1.73 18.99
CA GLY A 373 20.09 -2.89 18.16
C GLY A 373 19.26 -3.01 16.88
N ALA A 374 18.71 -1.92 16.33
CA ALA A 374 18.16 -1.92 14.98
C ALA A 374 19.20 -2.41 13.95
N LYS A 375 18.80 -3.32 13.07
CA LYS A 375 19.68 -3.86 11.99
C LYS A 375 20.01 -2.75 11.01
N LYS A 376 18.99 -2.04 10.53
CA LYS A 376 19.13 -0.95 9.55
C LYS A 376 18.28 0.25 9.95
N VAL A 377 18.80 1.46 9.79
CA VAL A 377 18.09 2.73 10.02
C VAL A 377 18.29 3.62 8.80
N THR A 378 17.22 3.84 8.03
CA THR A 378 17.19 4.81 6.93
C THR A 378 16.58 6.11 7.45
N ALA A 379 17.31 7.22 7.35
CA ALA A 379 16.78 8.55 7.60
C ALA A 379 16.02 9.05 6.36
N VAL A 380 14.72 9.31 6.48
CA VAL A 380 13.92 9.97 5.47
C VAL A 380 13.77 11.43 5.88
N VAL A 381 14.41 12.33 5.14
CA VAL A 381 14.53 13.75 5.49
C VAL A 381 13.92 14.58 4.36
N PRO A 382 12.59 14.84 4.38
CA PRO A 382 11.90 15.52 3.28
C PRO A 382 12.49 16.90 2.96
N PHE A 383 12.81 17.69 3.97
CA PHE A 383 13.64 18.89 3.83
C PHE A 383 14.92 18.73 4.64
N LEU A 384 16.06 18.82 3.95
CA LEU A 384 17.39 18.70 4.53
C LEU A 384 18.06 20.07 4.61
N ALA A 385 18.01 20.67 5.80
CA ALA A 385 18.71 21.91 6.11
C ALA A 385 20.24 21.75 5.99
N LEU A 386 20.94 22.89 5.91
CA LEU A 386 22.38 23.01 5.62
C LEU A 386 22.79 22.60 4.20
N SER A 387 21.85 22.14 3.37
CA SER A 387 22.10 21.78 1.96
C SER A 387 22.55 22.96 1.08
N ARG A 388 22.27 24.21 1.46
CA ARG A 388 22.78 25.42 0.80
C ARG A 388 24.24 25.75 1.15
N GLU A 389 24.79 25.18 2.23
CA GLU A 389 26.20 25.32 2.61
C GLU A 389 27.02 24.18 2.00
N ASP A 390 27.04 24.12 0.66
CA ASP A 390 27.58 23.01 -0.13
C ASP A 390 29.02 23.22 -0.60
N ARG A 391 29.61 24.40 -0.37
CA ARG A 391 30.98 24.72 -0.76
C ARG A 391 31.59 25.81 0.11
N ALA A 392 32.91 25.79 0.22
CA ALA A 392 33.67 26.91 0.75
C ALA A 392 33.80 28.02 -0.31
N PHE A 393 33.85 29.28 0.14
CA PHE A 393 34.14 30.42 -0.73
C PHE A 393 35.65 30.74 -0.69
N PRO A 394 36.33 30.98 -1.83
CA PRO A 394 37.79 31.08 -1.89
C PRO A 394 38.43 32.15 -0.99
N GLU A 395 37.66 33.16 -0.60
CA GLU A 395 38.16 34.35 0.09
C GLU A 395 37.84 34.37 1.60
N SER A 396 37.25 33.30 2.16
CA SER A 396 36.93 33.24 3.59
C SER A 396 36.77 31.80 4.11
N PHE A 397 36.94 31.61 5.42
CA PHE A 397 36.76 30.32 6.11
C PHE A 397 35.27 30.03 6.36
N TRP A 398 34.57 29.57 5.32
CA TRP A 398 33.16 29.20 5.40
C TRP A 398 32.98 27.74 5.86
N SER A 399 31.91 27.48 6.61
CA SER A 399 31.45 26.13 6.89
C SER A 399 30.99 25.42 5.62
N VAL A 400 31.10 24.09 5.62
CA VAL A 400 30.48 23.22 4.61
C VAL A 400 29.46 22.35 5.33
N GLY A 401 28.30 22.96 5.62
CA GLY A 401 27.25 22.34 6.44
C GLY A 401 26.69 21.05 5.85
N ALA A 402 26.57 20.93 4.52
CA ALA A 402 26.08 19.72 3.86
C ALA A 402 27.00 18.50 4.12
N ASP A 403 28.32 18.70 4.05
CA ASP A 403 29.32 17.69 4.37
C ASP A 403 29.29 17.30 5.85
N LEU A 404 29.25 18.30 6.74
CA LEU A 404 29.15 18.04 8.18
C LEU A 404 27.89 17.24 8.53
N MET A 405 26.74 17.59 7.97
CA MET A 405 25.47 16.93 8.25
C MET A 405 25.46 15.48 7.74
N ALA A 406 26.03 15.20 6.55
CA ALA A 406 26.18 13.83 6.06
C ALA A 406 26.98 12.96 7.04
N ARG A 407 28.12 13.48 7.52
CA ARG A 407 28.96 12.80 8.52
C ARG A 407 28.28 12.65 9.87
N GLN A 408 27.50 13.64 10.32
CA GLN A 408 26.73 13.54 11.56
C GLN A 408 25.67 12.43 11.50
N LEU A 409 24.91 12.34 10.40
CA LEU A 409 23.94 11.26 10.20
C LEU A 409 24.61 9.89 10.21
N LYS A 410 25.78 9.77 9.55
CA LYS A 410 26.57 8.54 9.54
C LYS A 410 27.01 8.14 10.95
N VAL A 411 27.56 9.09 11.71
CA VAL A 411 28.02 8.88 13.09
C VAL A 411 26.88 8.56 14.05
N ALA A 412 25.71 9.20 13.88
CA ALA A 412 24.51 8.85 14.66
C ALA A 412 24.05 7.41 14.39
N GLY A 413 24.41 6.85 13.22
CA GLY A 413 24.19 5.45 12.89
C GLY A 413 23.18 5.23 11.76
N ALA A 414 22.92 6.22 10.91
CA ALA A 414 22.12 5.98 9.71
C ALA A 414 22.89 5.04 8.74
N ASP A 415 22.18 4.08 8.15
CA ASP A 415 22.70 3.21 7.09
C ASP A 415 22.33 3.73 5.70
N GLY A 416 21.32 4.60 5.62
CA GLY A 416 20.86 5.21 4.38
C GLY A 416 20.12 6.51 4.62
N VAL A 417 19.98 7.31 3.57
CA VAL A 417 19.31 8.61 3.61
C VAL A 417 18.45 8.76 2.37
N ILE A 418 17.17 9.07 2.54
CA ILE A 418 16.27 9.49 1.48
C ILE A 418 15.93 10.96 1.72
N THR A 419 16.18 11.82 0.75
CA THR A 419 15.83 13.24 0.80
C THR A 419 15.21 13.68 -0.52
N PHE A 420 14.72 14.91 -0.60
CA PHE A 420 14.04 15.44 -1.77
C PHE A 420 14.73 16.70 -2.25
N THR A 421 14.91 16.81 -3.56
CA THR A 421 15.41 17.99 -4.30
C THR A 421 16.49 18.78 -3.58
N MET A 422 17.61 18.12 -3.25
CA MET A 422 18.78 18.80 -2.70
C MET A 422 19.21 20.00 -3.56
N HIS A 423 19.72 21.03 -2.87
CA HIS A 423 20.06 22.31 -3.48
C HIS A 423 21.05 22.18 -4.64
N SER A 424 22.10 21.37 -4.47
CA SER A 424 23.15 21.21 -5.45
C SER A 424 23.64 19.77 -5.60
N LYS A 425 24.23 19.49 -6.77
CA LYS A 425 24.98 18.26 -7.02
C LYS A 425 26.15 18.07 -6.05
N LYS A 426 26.82 19.16 -5.65
CA LYS A 426 27.96 19.08 -4.73
C LYS A 426 27.54 18.58 -3.35
N GLY A 427 26.38 19.05 -2.87
CA GLY A 427 25.74 18.48 -1.69
C GLY A 427 25.53 16.97 -1.84
N CYS A 428 24.97 16.53 -2.97
CA CYS A 428 24.70 15.10 -3.22
C CYS A 428 25.96 14.25 -3.15
N GLU A 429 27.09 14.75 -3.67
CA GLU A 429 28.38 14.04 -3.63
C GLU A 429 28.85 13.76 -2.19
N TYR A 430 28.62 14.68 -1.24
CA TYR A 430 28.97 14.44 0.17
C TYR A 430 28.16 13.30 0.78
N TYR A 431 26.86 13.26 0.52
CA TYR A 431 26.01 12.18 1.01
C TYR A 431 26.32 10.85 0.30
N GLN A 432 26.60 10.87 -0.99
CA GLN A 432 27.04 9.68 -1.73
C GLN A 432 28.37 9.14 -1.19
N ALA A 433 29.30 10.00 -0.76
CA ALA A 433 30.55 9.57 -0.15
C ALA A 433 30.33 8.80 1.16
N GLU A 434 29.34 9.19 1.97
CA GLU A 434 29.05 8.56 3.27
C GLU A 434 28.13 7.32 3.18
N PHE A 435 27.20 7.31 2.22
CA PHE A 435 26.12 6.32 2.14
C PHE A 435 26.11 5.48 0.86
N GLY A 436 26.88 5.84 -0.17
CA GLY A 436 26.90 5.16 -1.47
C GLY A 436 25.50 5.05 -2.08
N ASP A 437 25.15 3.85 -2.53
CA ASP A 437 23.82 3.55 -3.12
C ASP A 437 22.66 3.63 -2.12
N ASN A 438 22.94 3.76 -0.82
CA ASN A 438 21.89 3.98 0.19
C ASN A 438 21.52 5.46 0.36
N PHE A 439 22.12 6.38 -0.41
CA PHE A 439 21.65 7.75 -0.52
C PHE A 439 20.74 7.92 -1.74
N VAL A 440 19.54 8.42 -1.50
CA VAL A 440 18.57 8.75 -2.55
C VAL A 440 18.16 10.21 -2.43
N ASN A 441 18.40 10.99 -3.49
CA ASN A 441 17.85 12.33 -3.67
C ASN A 441 16.69 12.26 -4.66
N VAL A 442 15.46 12.30 -4.15
CA VAL A 442 14.24 12.19 -4.94
C VAL A 442 13.96 13.52 -5.63
N ASP A 443 13.84 13.50 -6.95
CA ASP A 443 13.46 14.67 -7.75
C ASP A 443 11.93 14.90 -7.69
N ALA A 444 11.51 16.14 -7.46
CA ALA A 444 10.09 16.52 -7.36
C ALA A 444 9.36 16.66 -8.70
N THR A 445 10.02 16.42 -9.84
CA THR A 445 9.46 16.55 -11.20
C THR A 445 8.13 15.82 -11.37
N GLU A 446 8.05 14.55 -10.98
CA GLU A 446 6.81 13.78 -11.13
C GLU A 446 5.69 14.28 -10.21
N ILE A 447 6.05 14.82 -9.04
CA ILE A 447 5.12 15.40 -8.07
C ILE A 447 4.48 16.66 -8.67
N PHE A 448 5.31 17.57 -9.19
CA PHE A 448 4.82 18.79 -9.83
C PHE A 448 4.13 18.52 -11.16
N ALA A 449 4.60 17.56 -11.96
CA ALA A 449 3.96 17.22 -13.22
C ALA A 449 2.51 16.81 -13.00
N ARG A 450 2.23 15.89 -12.06
CA ARG A 450 0.87 15.47 -11.72
C ARG A 450 -0.01 16.63 -11.23
N HIS A 451 0.55 17.51 -10.40
CA HIS A 451 -0.16 18.68 -9.90
C HIS A 451 -0.54 19.66 -11.04
N LEU A 452 0.40 19.91 -11.96
CA LEU A 452 0.24 20.84 -13.07
C LEU A 452 -0.63 20.26 -14.19
N GLU A 453 -0.56 18.95 -14.44
CA GLU A 453 -1.41 18.24 -15.41
C GLU A 453 -2.91 18.44 -15.10
N ALA A 454 -3.29 18.41 -13.81
CA ALA A 454 -4.68 18.66 -13.41
C ALA A 454 -5.18 20.06 -13.80
N LYS A 455 -4.26 21.03 -13.96
CA LYS A 455 -4.56 22.44 -14.24
C LYS A 455 -4.44 22.80 -15.72
N PHE A 456 -3.42 22.28 -16.40
CA PHE A 456 -3.06 22.67 -17.76
C PHE A 456 -3.39 21.61 -18.83
N ARG A 457 -4.17 20.58 -18.47
CA ARG A 457 -4.47 19.40 -19.31
C ARG A 457 -4.94 19.71 -20.73
N GLU A 458 -5.72 20.78 -20.90
CA GLU A 458 -6.39 21.09 -22.17
C GLU A 458 -5.52 21.88 -23.15
N ASP A 459 -4.44 22.52 -22.68
CA ASP A 459 -3.69 23.50 -23.49
C ASP A 459 -2.18 23.42 -23.21
N ALA A 460 -1.65 22.21 -22.99
CA ALA A 460 -0.24 21.95 -22.70
C ALA A 460 0.73 22.52 -23.76
N ALA A 461 0.26 22.70 -25.00
CA ALA A 461 1.01 23.33 -26.09
C ALA A 461 1.30 24.83 -25.85
N LYS A 462 0.59 25.48 -24.93
CA LYS A 462 0.83 26.88 -24.51
C LYS A 462 1.60 26.99 -23.21
N LEU A 463 2.04 25.88 -22.63
CA LEU A 463 2.85 25.86 -21.43
C LEU A 463 4.32 26.11 -21.80
N VAL A 464 4.97 26.99 -21.06
CA VAL A 464 6.43 27.18 -21.11
C VAL A 464 6.99 27.03 -19.71
N VAL A 465 8.05 26.22 -19.58
CA VAL A 465 8.68 25.94 -18.30
C VAL A 465 10.03 26.62 -18.23
N GLY A 466 10.35 27.21 -17.08
CA GLY A 466 11.63 27.90 -16.87
C GLY A 466 12.19 27.71 -15.47
N ALA A 467 13.39 28.26 -15.30
CA ALA A 467 14.10 28.29 -14.03
C ALA A 467 14.28 29.76 -13.59
N PRO A 468 14.22 30.05 -12.28
CA PRO A 468 14.41 31.39 -11.71
C PRO A 468 15.85 31.91 -11.81
N ASP A 469 16.75 31.05 -12.25
CA ASP A 469 18.19 31.16 -12.21
C ASP A 469 18.75 30.25 -13.31
N GLY A 470 19.81 30.65 -13.99
CA GLY A 470 20.61 29.73 -14.80
C GLY A 470 20.86 30.15 -16.24
N ALA A 471 20.22 31.21 -16.75
CA ALA A 471 20.50 31.68 -18.11
C ALA A 471 21.99 32.02 -18.35
N ASP A 472 22.73 32.39 -17.30
CA ASP A 472 24.17 32.67 -17.29
C ASP A 472 25.04 31.49 -16.79
N LYS A 473 24.44 30.34 -16.45
CA LYS A 473 25.12 29.19 -15.86
C LYS A 473 24.71 27.89 -16.58
N PRO A 474 25.44 27.46 -17.63
CA PRO A 474 25.02 26.36 -18.51
C PRO A 474 24.93 24.96 -17.87
N ASN A 475 25.21 24.81 -16.57
CA ASN A 475 25.09 23.57 -15.80
C ASN A 475 24.33 23.75 -14.48
N ASP A 476 23.50 24.78 -14.38
CA ASP A 476 22.72 25.05 -13.17
C ASP A 476 21.67 23.96 -12.91
N GLU A 477 21.52 23.55 -11.65
CA GLU A 477 20.52 22.55 -11.25
C GLU A 477 19.08 23.04 -11.48
N GLY A 478 18.83 24.35 -11.41
CA GLY A 478 17.55 24.96 -11.77
C GLY A 478 17.17 24.67 -13.22
N ILE A 479 18.11 24.78 -14.16
CA ILE A 479 17.88 24.43 -15.58
C ILE A 479 17.58 22.94 -15.73
N ARG A 480 18.29 22.08 -14.99
CA ARG A 480 18.03 20.62 -15.03
C ARG A 480 16.62 20.30 -14.55
N ARG A 481 16.16 20.92 -13.45
CA ARG A 481 14.78 20.77 -12.93
C ARG A 481 13.74 21.27 -13.93
N ALA A 482 13.94 22.47 -14.48
CA ALA A 482 13.05 23.03 -15.51
C ALA A 482 13.01 22.15 -16.76
N SER A 483 14.15 21.61 -17.17
CA SER A 483 14.24 20.69 -18.31
C SER A 483 13.50 19.38 -18.06
N ALA A 484 13.65 18.78 -16.88
CA ALA A 484 12.96 17.55 -16.50
C ALA A 484 11.44 17.77 -16.46
N LEU A 485 10.99 18.83 -15.79
CA LEU A 485 9.57 19.17 -15.69
C LEU A 485 8.95 19.55 -17.04
N GLY A 486 9.63 20.40 -17.83
CA GLY A 486 9.17 20.81 -19.15
C GLY A 486 9.07 19.64 -20.12
N THR A 487 10.05 18.75 -20.12
CA THR A 487 9.99 17.52 -20.93
C THR A 487 8.86 16.59 -20.48
N ARG A 488 8.66 16.42 -19.17
CA ARG A 488 7.59 15.59 -18.62
C ARG A 488 6.19 16.12 -18.94
N LEU A 489 6.01 17.44 -18.99
CA LEU A 489 4.72 18.10 -19.24
C LEU A 489 4.40 18.32 -20.72
N THR A 490 5.41 18.66 -21.53
CA THR A 490 5.19 19.10 -22.92
C THR A 490 5.82 18.17 -23.95
N GLY A 491 6.56 17.15 -23.52
CA GLY A 491 7.31 16.23 -24.38
C GLY A 491 8.62 16.82 -24.92
N SER A 492 8.93 18.10 -24.68
CA SER A 492 10.19 18.71 -25.15
C SER A 492 10.62 19.91 -24.29
N PHE A 493 11.93 20.16 -24.19
CA PHE A 493 12.47 21.37 -23.56
C PHE A 493 13.39 22.09 -24.56
N ASN A 494 12.80 22.83 -25.49
CA ASN A 494 13.50 23.55 -26.56
C ASN A 494 13.09 25.04 -26.55
N ASP A 495 13.64 25.84 -27.46
CA ASP A 495 13.42 27.29 -27.50
C ASP A 495 11.94 27.70 -27.68
N SER A 496 11.07 26.78 -28.12
CA SER A 496 9.63 26.98 -28.24
C SER A 496 8.82 26.50 -27.04
N SER A 497 9.43 25.87 -26.03
CA SER A 497 8.76 25.35 -24.82
C SER A 497 9.46 25.75 -23.51
N ARG A 498 10.48 26.62 -23.58
CA ARG A 498 11.26 27.06 -22.42
C ARG A 498 11.49 28.56 -22.37
N TYR A 499 11.78 29.05 -21.16
CA TYR A 499 12.40 30.34 -20.93
C TYR A 499 13.47 30.21 -19.83
N LEU A 500 14.44 31.12 -19.80
CA LEU A 500 15.52 31.13 -18.81
C LEU A 500 15.73 32.54 -18.28
N ILE A 501 15.80 32.70 -16.97
CA ILE A 501 16.02 33.99 -16.32
C ILE A 501 17.47 34.09 -15.85
N ALA A 502 18.13 35.20 -16.16
CA ALA A 502 19.42 35.59 -15.56
C ALA A 502 19.15 36.53 -14.39
N LYS A 503 19.81 36.29 -13.26
CA LYS A 503 19.68 37.15 -12.09
C LYS A 503 21.05 37.55 -11.57
N HIS A 504 21.16 38.76 -11.04
CA HIS A 504 22.35 39.19 -10.31
C HIS A 504 21.97 39.66 -8.91
N HIS A 505 22.83 39.36 -7.94
CA HIS A 505 22.60 39.78 -6.56
C HIS A 505 23.18 41.17 -6.37
N THR A 506 22.34 42.13 -6.00
CA THR A 506 22.74 43.51 -5.66
C THR A 506 22.96 43.68 -4.15
N GLY A 507 22.65 42.66 -3.36
CA GLY A 507 22.95 42.57 -1.93
C GLY A 507 22.77 41.14 -1.39
N PRO A 508 22.93 40.93 -0.06
CA PRO A 508 22.85 39.59 0.56
C PRO A 508 21.51 38.87 0.36
N SER A 509 20.43 39.63 0.17
CA SER A 509 19.06 39.13 0.01
C SER A 509 18.29 39.88 -1.08
N THR A 510 18.98 40.68 -1.89
CA THR A 510 18.39 41.46 -2.98
C THR A 510 18.86 40.92 -4.32
N THR A 511 17.91 40.61 -5.18
CA THR A 511 18.18 40.02 -6.50
C THR A 511 17.45 40.84 -7.55
N GLU A 512 18.12 41.15 -8.65
CA GLU A 512 17.54 41.80 -9.82
C GLU A 512 17.64 40.90 -11.05
N ILE A 513 16.67 41.01 -11.95
CA ILE A 513 16.67 40.27 -13.21
C ILE A 513 17.51 41.02 -14.23
N ASP A 514 18.50 40.34 -14.78
CA ASP A 514 19.29 40.84 -15.90
C ASP A 514 18.54 40.52 -17.20
N GLU A 515 17.67 41.43 -17.64
CA GLU A 515 16.85 41.23 -18.84
C GLU A 515 17.71 40.99 -20.09
N ALA A 516 18.91 41.58 -20.17
CA ALA A 516 19.79 41.44 -21.33
C ALA A 516 20.42 40.04 -21.47
N LYS A 517 20.60 39.34 -20.34
CA LYS A 517 21.11 37.95 -20.31
C LYS A 517 20.01 36.90 -20.19
N SER A 518 18.77 37.32 -19.98
CA SER A 518 17.62 36.43 -19.89
C SER A 518 17.14 36.03 -21.29
N ASN A 519 16.64 34.81 -21.41
CA ASN A 519 15.95 34.35 -22.61
C ASN A 519 14.47 34.14 -22.29
N PHE A 520 13.66 35.17 -22.51
CA PHE A 520 12.21 35.09 -22.38
C PHE A 520 11.53 34.40 -23.56
N GLY A 521 12.28 34.10 -24.65
CA GLY A 521 11.86 33.26 -25.76
C GLY A 521 10.43 33.51 -26.25
N CYS A 522 9.53 32.60 -25.88
CA CYS A 522 8.14 32.50 -26.35
C CYS A 522 7.07 32.72 -25.26
N VAL A 523 7.38 33.44 -24.17
CA VAL A 523 6.45 33.62 -23.02
C VAL A 523 5.17 34.39 -23.34
N LYS A 524 5.14 35.19 -24.42
CA LYS A 524 3.99 36.02 -24.77
C LYS A 524 2.73 35.18 -25.03
N ASP A 525 1.62 35.55 -24.41
CA ASP A 525 0.31 34.91 -24.47
C ASP A 525 0.31 33.44 -24.01
N ARG A 526 1.32 33.03 -23.22
CA ARG A 526 1.53 31.66 -22.73
C ARG A 526 1.50 31.54 -21.21
N ASP A 527 1.24 30.33 -20.74
CA ASP A 527 1.31 30.01 -19.31
C ASP A 527 2.74 29.65 -18.93
N CYS A 528 3.33 30.43 -18.04
CA CYS A 528 4.68 30.25 -17.57
C CYS A 528 4.67 29.47 -16.25
N VAL A 529 5.44 28.39 -16.19
CA VAL A 529 5.69 27.64 -14.96
C VAL A 529 7.16 27.74 -14.61
N GLU A 530 7.43 28.21 -13.39
CA GLU A 530 8.77 28.27 -12.84
C GLU A 530 8.93 27.22 -11.75
N VAL A 531 10.00 26.44 -11.81
CA VAL A 531 10.33 25.42 -10.81
C VAL A 531 11.64 25.75 -10.12
N ASP A 532 11.67 25.63 -8.80
CA ASP A 532 12.90 25.73 -8.01
C ASP A 532 12.94 24.72 -6.86
N ASP A 533 14.11 24.55 -6.25
CA ASP A 533 14.25 23.70 -5.07
C ASP A 533 13.53 24.29 -3.85
N LEU A 534 13.72 25.58 -3.57
CA LEU A 534 13.19 26.21 -2.36
C LEU A 534 12.79 27.67 -2.53
N VAL A 535 11.90 28.13 -1.65
CA VAL A 535 11.56 29.53 -1.50
C VAL A 535 11.80 29.99 -0.05
N ASP A 536 12.60 31.04 0.08
CA ASP A 536 12.97 31.66 1.35
C ASP A 536 12.23 32.99 1.53
N GLY A 537 12.79 34.11 1.05
CA GLY A 537 12.19 35.45 1.16
C GLY A 537 11.24 35.86 0.02
N GLY A 538 11.08 35.03 -1.01
CA GLY A 538 10.16 35.25 -2.15
C GLY A 538 10.56 36.32 -3.17
N GLY A 539 11.64 37.08 -2.94
CA GLY A 539 12.05 38.20 -3.80
C GLY A 539 12.37 37.80 -5.24
N THR A 540 13.09 36.70 -5.44
CA THR A 540 13.41 36.16 -6.78
C THR A 540 12.13 35.82 -7.56
N GLY A 541 11.16 35.15 -6.93
CA GLY A 541 9.89 34.81 -7.56
C GLY A 541 9.07 36.05 -7.94
N VAL A 542 9.05 37.09 -7.10
CA VAL A 542 8.38 38.36 -7.42
C VAL A 542 9.00 39.03 -8.64
N ASN A 543 10.34 39.13 -8.68
CA ASN A 543 11.03 39.81 -9.77
C ASN A 543 10.96 39.01 -11.08
N GLY A 544 11.05 37.67 -11.01
CA GLY A 544 10.80 36.79 -12.14
C GLY A 544 9.38 36.92 -12.68
N GLY A 545 8.37 36.90 -11.80
CA GLY A 545 6.96 37.09 -12.18
C GLY A 545 6.69 38.44 -12.87
N ARG A 546 7.28 39.54 -12.36
CA ARG A 546 7.20 40.85 -13.02
C ARG A 546 7.80 40.82 -14.43
N ALA A 547 9.00 40.25 -14.56
CA ALA A 547 9.66 40.15 -15.86
C ALA A 547 8.83 39.35 -16.86
N LEU A 548 8.25 38.23 -16.44
CA LEU A 548 7.36 37.40 -17.28
C LEU A 548 6.09 38.16 -17.70
N LYS A 549 5.42 38.84 -16.77
CA LYS A 549 4.23 39.65 -17.08
C LYS A 549 4.55 40.81 -18.03
N LYS A 550 5.67 41.50 -17.83
CA LYS A 550 6.17 42.56 -18.74
C LYS A 550 6.42 42.04 -20.16
N HIS A 551 6.85 40.79 -20.30
CA HIS A 551 7.04 40.12 -21.60
C HIS A 551 5.75 39.47 -22.15
N GLY A 552 4.60 39.68 -21.52
CA GLY A 552 3.29 39.28 -22.02
C GLY A 552 2.84 37.89 -21.60
N ALA A 553 3.40 37.30 -20.54
CA ALA A 553 2.91 36.02 -20.01
C ALA A 553 1.41 36.07 -19.65
N ARG A 554 0.64 35.09 -20.13
CA ARG A 554 -0.79 34.94 -19.82
C ARG A 554 -0.99 34.66 -18.34
N SER A 555 -0.30 33.64 -17.83
CA SER A 555 -0.26 33.34 -16.41
C SER A 555 1.15 32.97 -15.96
N VAL A 556 1.41 33.14 -14.67
CA VAL A 556 2.68 32.78 -14.02
C VAL A 556 2.39 31.90 -12.82
N SER A 557 2.95 30.70 -12.83
CA SER A 557 2.82 29.72 -11.75
C SER A 557 4.20 29.34 -11.23
N PHE A 558 4.36 29.26 -9.92
CA PHE A 558 5.59 28.80 -9.30
C PHE A 558 5.36 27.48 -8.58
N VAL A 559 6.32 26.56 -8.70
CA VAL A 559 6.36 25.32 -7.93
C VAL A 559 7.69 25.20 -7.18
N PHE A 560 7.64 24.99 -5.87
CA PHE A 560 8.82 24.87 -5.01
C PHE A 560 8.80 23.56 -4.23
N THR A 561 9.94 22.87 -4.12
CA THR A 561 9.98 21.67 -3.27
C THR A 561 9.88 22.07 -1.81
N HIS A 562 10.67 23.05 -1.37
CA HIS A 562 10.78 23.44 0.03
C HIS A 562 10.29 24.87 0.28
N ALA A 563 9.26 25.01 1.09
CA ALA A 563 8.65 26.30 1.42
C ALA A 563 9.13 26.83 2.78
N ILE A 564 10.34 27.40 2.83
CA ILE A 564 10.88 27.99 4.07
C ILE A 564 10.08 29.24 4.46
N LEU A 565 9.77 30.09 3.49
CA LEU A 565 8.87 31.25 3.63
C LEU A 565 9.23 32.15 4.83
N THR A 566 10.41 32.75 4.83
CA THR A 566 10.85 33.62 5.93
C THR A 566 10.14 34.97 5.91
N SER A 567 10.05 35.55 7.10
CA SER A 567 9.44 36.86 7.35
C SER A 567 10.54 37.90 7.52
N GLY A 568 11.02 38.46 6.41
CA GLY A 568 11.90 39.64 6.43
C GLY A 568 11.09 40.93 6.58
N SER A 569 11.25 41.87 5.64
CA SER A 569 10.45 43.11 5.50
C SER A 569 8.97 42.89 5.10
N GLY A 570 8.33 41.84 5.62
CA GLY A 570 7.04 41.29 5.20
C GLY A 570 7.14 39.78 4.94
N THR A 571 6.02 39.05 5.05
CA THR A 571 6.02 37.58 4.83
C THR A 571 6.29 37.27 3.36
N ALA A 572 7.04 36.20 3.07
CA ALA A 572 7.32 35.77 1.69
C ALA A 572 6.03 35.57 0.87
N LEU A 573 5.00 34.96 1.48
CA LEU A 573 3.70 34.74 0.85
C LEU A 573 3.00 36.04 0.47
N GLU A 574 2.99 37.03 1.37
CA GLU A 574 2.41 38.34 1.10
C GLU A 574 3.13 39.03 -0.05
N LYS A 575 4.46 39.06 -0.03
CA LYS A 575 5.27 39.64 -1.12
C LYS A 575 4.94 39.01 -2.46
N MET A 576 4.88 37.69 -2.51
CA MET A 576 4.66 36.93 -3.75
C MET A 576 3.24 37.09 -4.30
N LEU A 577 2.22 37.00 -3.44
CA LEU A 577 0.82 36.91 -3.89
C LEU A 577 0.12 38.27 -3.99
N THR A 578 0.66 39.32 -3.38
CA THR A 578 0.09 40.69 -3.49
C THR A 578 0.81 41.55 -4.52
N ALA A 579 2.01 41.18 -4.96
CA ALA A 579 2.76 41.95 -5.94
C ALA A 579 2.00 42.05 -7.28
N LYS A 580 2.05 43.23 -7.88
CA LYS A 580 1.39 43.57 -9.14
C LYS A 580 2.36 44.11 -10.18
N GLU A 581 1.99 43.91 -11.44
CA GLU A 581 2.56 44.52 -12.64
C GLU A 581 1.38 45.05 -13.47
N GLY A 582 1.21 46.38 -13.51
CA GLY A 582 -0.05 47.00 -13.94
C GLY A 582 -1.22 46.59 -13.04
N ASP A 583 -2.35 46.23 -13.64
CA ASP A 583 -3.55 45.81 -12.90
C ASP A 583 -3.54 44.34 -12.45
N ASN A 584 -2.57 43.55 -12.93
CA ASN A 584 -2.51 42.11 -12.72
C ASN A 584 -1.56 41.73 -11.59
N TYR A 585 -1.87 40.62 -10.90
CA TYR A 585 -0.92 39.99 -9.99
C TYR A 585 0.25 39.38 -10.77
N VAL A 586 1.45 39.44 -10.19
CA VAL A 586 2.67 38.90 -10.83
C VAL A 586 2.73 37.37 -10.76
N ILE A 587 2.07 36.79 -9.76
CA ILE A 587 1.96 35.34 -9.55
C ILE A 587 0.47 34.97 -9.51
N ASP A 588 0.07 34.10 -10.42
CA ASP A 588 -1.30 33.60 -10.52
C ASP A 588 -1.51 32.36 -9.65
N ASN A 589 -0.48 31.51 -9.54
CA ASN A 589 -0.53 30.27 -8.75
C ASN A 589 0.80 29.99 -8.09
N LEU A 590 0.74 29.41 -6.89
CA LEU A 590 1.91 28.98 -6.15
C LEU A 590 1.63 27.59 -5.62
N ALA A 591 2.54 26.64 -5.85
CA ALA A 591 2.43 25.34 -5.23
C ALA A 591 3.75 24.96 -4.56
N PHE A 592 3.65 24.22 -3.47
CA PHE A 592 4.81 23.65 -2.83
C PHE A 592 4.47 22.34 -2.16
N THR A 593 5.51 21.52 -1.92
CA THR A 593 5.34 20.28 -1.18
C THR A 593 5.28 20.54 0.32
N ASP A 594 4.84 19.55 1.08
CA ASP A 594 4.83 19.57 2.54
C ASP A 594 6.17 19.17 3.19
N SER A 595 7.27 19.20 2.42
CA SER A 595 8.62 18.91 2.91
C SER A 595 9.04 19.80 4.09
N VAL A 596 8.50 21.01 4.20
CA VAL A 596 8.70 21.94 5.32
C VAL A 596 7.35 22.09 6.02
N PRO A 597 7.06 21.30 7.07
CA PRO A 597 5.75 21.27 7.72
C PRO A 597 5.32 22.63 8.28
N GLU A 598 6.28 23.44 8.71
CA GLU A 598 6.06 24.77 9.29
C GLU A 598 5.43 25.75 8.28
N ALA A 599 5.56 25.47 6.97
CA ALA A 599 4.90 26.24 5.91
C ALA A 599 3.39 26.28 6.09
N ARG A 600 2.78 25.22 6.64
CA ARG A 600 1.32 25.12 6.80
C ARG A 600 0.77 26.23 7.70
N ALA A 601 1.40 26.44 8.86
CA ALA A 601 1.00 27.50 9.78
C ALA A 601 1.16 28.90 9.15
N LYS A 602 2.19 29.09 8.32
CA LYS A 602 2.44 30.35 7.59
C LYS A 602 1.35 30.60 6.53
N ILE A 603 0.92 29.56 5.81
CA ILE A 603 -0.22 29.64 4.87
C ILE A 603 -1.51 30.00 5.60
N GLU A 604 -1.79 29.34 6.73
CA GLU A 604 -3.02 29.59 7.49
C GLU A 604 -3.08 31.00 8.06
N ALA A 605 -1.95 31.52 8.55
CA ALA A 605 -1.83 32.91 8.96
C ALA A 605 -2.08 33.86 7.77
N PHE A 606 -1.48 33.58 6.61
CA PHE A 606 -1.72 34.35 5.39
C PHE A 606 -3.19 34.30 4.94
N ALA A 607 -3.83 33.13 4.99
CA ALA A 607 -5.22 32.92 4.57
C ALA A 607 -6.23 33.68 5.44
N LYS A 608 -5.93 33.89 6.73
CA LYS A 608 -6.75 34.73 7.62
C LYS A 608 -6.77 36.19 7.16
N GLN A 609 -5.67 36.68 6.60
CA GLN A 609 -5.54 38.06 6.15
C GLN A 609 -5.95 38.23 4.68
N TYR A 610 -5.68 37.23 3.83
CA TYR A 610 -5.90 37.27 2.38
C TYR A 610 -6.61 35.99 1.88
N PRO A 611 -7.88 35.76 2.26
CA PRO A 611 -8.57 34.50 1.99
C PRO A 611 -8.71 34.18 0.49
N ASP A 612 -8.91 35.20 -0.35
CA ASP A 612 -9.04 34.99 -1.80
C ASP A 612 -7.69 34.71 -2.47
N LEU A 613 -6.60 35.30 -1.98
CA LEU A 613 -5.27 35.01 -2.51
C LEU A 613 -4.76 33.65 -2.04
N ALA A 614 -5.15 33.20 -0.85
CA ALA A 614 -4.77 31.88 -0.35
C ALA A 614 -5.30 30.73 -1.22
N LYS A 615 -6.42 30.93 -1.94
CA LYS A 615 -6.95 29.96 -2.92
C LYS A 615 -5.99 29.68 -4.08
N LYS A 616 -4.99 30.55 -4.30
CA LYS A 616 -3.94 30.37 -5.32
C LYS A 616 -2.83 29.43 -4.87
N ILE A 617 -2.82 29.01 -3.60
CA ILE A 617 -1.79 28.17 -3.00
C ILE A 617 -2.19 26.70 -3.08
N GLY A 618 -1.35 25.87 -3.70
CA GLY A 618 -1.41 24.41 -3.62
C GLY A 618 -0.39 23.87 -2.62
N PHE A 619 -0.81 22.96 -1.74
CA PHE A 619 0.07 22.26 -0.79
C PHE A 619 0.02 20.76 -1.10
N ILE A 620 1.17 20.16 -1.44
CA ILE A 620 1.24 18.82 -2.04
C ILE A 620 1.91 17.85 -1.05
N PRO A 621 1.18 16.83 -0.55
CA PRO A 621 1.76 15.86 0.39
C PRO A 621 2.82 14.94 -0.24
N LEU A 622 3.94 14.73 0.46
CA LEU A 622 5.04 13.86 0.04
C LEU A 622 4.87 12.39 0.45
N GLY A 623 3.94 12.06 1.33
CA GLY A 623 3.67 10.69 1.80
C GLY A 623 3.69 9.62 0.69
N PRO A 624 2.96 9.79 -0.43
CA PRO A 624 2.99 8.84 -1.55
C PRO A 624 4.38 8.66 -2.18
N ALA A 625 5.15 9.74 -2.33
CA ALA A 625 6.49 9.69 -2.91
C ALA A 625 7.50 9.03 -1.94
N ILE A 626 7.40 9.34 -0.64
CA ILE A 626 8.18 8.67 0.40
C ILE A 626 7.90 7.16 0.39
N LEU A 627 6.63 6.76 0.39
CA LEU A 627 6.25 5.34 0.37
C LEU A 627 6.77 4.63 -0.88
N ALA A 628 6.70 5.28 -2.05
CA ALA A 628 7.20 4.72 -3.29
C ALA A 628 8.71 4.45 -3.21
N GLU A 629 9.48 5.39 -2.66
CA GLU A 629 10.93 5.22 -2.55
C GLU A 629 11.33 4.17 -1.51
N VAL A 630 10.64 4.15 -0.37
CA VAL A 630 10.84 3.11 0.64
C VAL A 630 10.55 1.72 0.06
N LYS A 631 9.48 1.56 -0.73
CA LYS A 631 9.16 0.29 -1.40
C LYS A 631 10.27 -0.14 -2.37
N LYS A 632 10.86 0.79 -3.13
CA LYS A 632 12.01 0.47 -4.00
C LYS A 632 13.22 0.01 -3.19
N GLN A 633 13.53 0.70 -2.08
CA GLN A 633 14.64 0.32 -1.22
C GLN A 633 14.45 -1.08 -0.61
N LEU A 634 13.22 -1.43 -0.23
CA LEU A 634 12.88 -2.75 0.30
C LEU A 634 12.91 -3.85 -0.78
N ALA A 635 12.54 -3.51 -2.02
CA ALA A 635 12.53 -4.45 -3.15
C ALA A 635 13.94 -4.77 -3.67
N ASN A 636 14.88 -3.82 -3.62
CA ASN A 636 16.26 -3.98 -4.10
C ASN A 636 17.16 -4.79 -3.15
N LYS A 637 16.60 -5.61 -2.25
CA LYS A 637 17.40 -6.51 -1.40
C LYS A 637 18.02 -7.63 -2.24
N PRO A 638 19.35 -7.79 -2.25
CA PRO A 638 19.94 -9.05 -2.69
C PRO A 638 19.40 -10.17 -1.80
N ALA A 639 19.16 -11.36 -2.36
CA ALA A 639 18.87 -12.54 -1.56
C ALA A 639 20.03 -12.73 -0.57
N GLU A 640 19.80 -12.53 0.73
CA GLU A 640 20.81 -12.72 1.75
C GLU A 640 21.22 -14.20 1.75
N THR A 641 22.36 -14.51 1.13
CA THR A 641 23.06 -15.77 1.37
C THR A 641 23.45 -15.80 2.83
N SER A 642 22.97 -16.81 3.55
CA SER A 642 23.22 -17.04 4.96
C SER A 642 24.68 -17.43 5.21
N GLU A 643 25.64 -16.55 4.96
CA GLU A 643 27.04 -16.70 5.38
C GLU A 643 27.86 -15.48 4.90
N ALA A 644 27.98 -14.45 5.76
CA ALA A 644 29.18 -13.60 5.83
C ALA A 644 29.09 -12.59 6.99
N ALA A 645 29.71 -12.99 8.10
CA ALA A 645 30.66 -12.21 8.90
C ALA A 645 30.25 -10.81 9.43
N ASN A 646 30.04 -10.65 10.73
CA ASN A 646 31.13 -10.32 11.67
C ASN A 646 32.19 -9.36 11.10
N SER A 647 31.82 -8.09 10.93
CA SER A 647 32.77 -6.98 10.89
C SER A 647 32.57 -6.09 12.12
N ASN A 648 33.63 -6.00 12.92
CA ASN A 648 33.73 -5.27 14.18
C ASN A 648 33.31 -3.80 14.08
N ILE A 649 32.10 -3.49 14.49
CA ILE A 649 31.82 -2.33 15.34
C ILE A 649 31.07 -2.92 16.53
N ALA A 650 31.77 -3.07 17.66
CA ALA A 650 31.13 -3.51 18.88
C ALA A 650 30.08 -2.46 19.26
N ALA A 651 28.80 -2.76 19.01
CA ALA A 651 27.72 -2.07 19.68
C ALA A 651 28.05 -2.09 21.18
N PRO A 652 28.04 -0.95 21.89
CA PRO A 652 28.21 -0.97 23.33
C PRO A 652 27.17 -1.93 23.90
N LYS A 653 27.62 -2.95 24.65
CA LYS A 653 26.70 -3.88 25.32
C LYS A 653 25.72 -3.02 26.13
N PRO A 654 24.40 -3.17 25.94
CA PRO A 654 23.45 -2.49 26.82
C PRO A 654 23.80 -2.86 28.27
N PRO A 655 23.81 -1.89 29.20
CA PRO A 655 24.11 -2.19 30.58
C PRO A 655 23.12 -3.25 31.06
N VAL A 656 23.65 -4.34 31.60
CA VAL A 656 22.87 -5.32 32.35
C VAL A 656 22.36 -4.60 33.58
N LEU A 657 21.16 -4.03 33.51
CA LEU A 657 20.43 -3.58 34.69
C LEU A 657 20.12 -4.82 35.51
N LYS A 658 20.94 -5.08 36.53
CA LYS A 658 20.58 -6.00 37.59
C LYS A 658 19.34 -5.41 38.25
N ALA A 659 18.23 -6.15 38.21
CA ALA A 659 17.06 -5.86 39.03
C ALA A 659 17.51 -5.74 40.49
N GLY A 660 17.26 -4.58 41.08
CA GLY A 660 17.45 -4.28 42.50
C GLY A 660 16.13 -3.82 43.07
#